data_AF-A0A0L6W382-F1
#
_entry.id   AF-A0A0L6W382-F1
#
_cell.length_a   1.000
_cell.length_b   1.000
_cell.length_c   1.000
_cell.angle_alpha   90.00
_cell.angle_beta   90.00
_cell.angle_gamma   90.00
#
_symmetry.space_group_name_H-M   'P 1'
#
loop_
_entity.id
_entity.type
_entity.pdbx_description
1 polymer ?
#
loop_
_entity_poly.entity_id
_entity_poly.type
_entity_poly.pdbx_seq_one_letter_code
_entity_poly.pdbx_strand_id
1 'polypeptide(L)'
;MDDQRLDKALRELKKELPVNETLKRRLRGSFVNKQRFSWLKRLPFVAAVAAACIAFFVYMTSPENIMEQANAASLKILNQISFVEMGRGSIIGLTEYRGTVYLALAEKGIFAYNKKGFHRVIDNKTGFIRVSPDGKKILLSDGNVMIYDLVSKKKEMLLKGDQMTVFYEEPSWSPDGRRVIYTKKVLAWHGPDSHGFTVQESGIYELDLETHKSRKLTEGAHASWVKDSSRIVIEKKNKVILKDLQDGSERVIDEGRFPSVSPDGNYVAYVKAEKKVQRLNNNAEINRSIENIWIADTGGMHTKRRVTANFPNRDVEERWLDSLKPSDTIRSLTVSGMYSYYAPVWSSDSKSLYALKNANLESGAGLKLMKIDFTTEKMTAEDTVKRFVQALIVRDDDYAKSIMKNPPPFLTISNPHQVGYKIISGGKEKGKEYVDAEIYWAYTANPYYSIVQARFYLIPGDNGFIIDGIKELKSIDIMAMDHPGEVKMSRDEKSEVLFRASDIPHEFVPQGRYRFGPMAYNQAKDTLLFTMQVLQDKGQYAAVQLLSYNLKDKKFKLVDKITGINNKKNIGIEQIIIDPQGEYAALDLFSDNDTPYKSYVFVYCLEDYSKTMVAGLFENSVADSVHTRFWDSEKLVFSLFGNGQSMDYIYTPEDQENHTF
;
A
#
# COMPACT_ATOMS: atom_id res chain seq x y z
N MET A 1 51.08 -4.11 37.22
CA MET A 1 51.68 -4.97 38.26
C MET A 1 51.83 -6.33 37.61
N ASP A 2 53.05 -6.88 37.59
CA ASP A 2 53.56 -7.75 36.51
C ASP A 2 53.25 -9.25 36.74
N ASP A 3 52.35 -9.82 35.93
CA ASP A 3 51.81 -11.20 36.03
C ASP A 3 52.90 -12.28 36.00
N GLN A 4 54.06 -11.99 35.41
CA GLN A 4 55.18 -12.94 35.35
C GLN A 4 55.76 -13.27 36.73
N ARG A 5 55.65 -12.35 37.71
CA ARG A 5 56.12 -12.62 39.08
C ARG A 5 55.18 -13.55 39.84
N LEU A 6 53.87 -13.41 39.64
CA LEU A 6 52.86 -14.26 40.28
C LEU A 6 52.99 -15.71 39.79
N ASP A 7 53.21 -15.87 38.49
CA ASP A 7 53.28 -17.18 37.85
C ASP A 7 54.55 -17.96 38.24
N LYS A 8 55.66 -17.25 38.50
CA LYS A 8 56.88 -17.85 39.04
C LYS A 8 56.69 -18.28 40.50
N ALA A 9 56.04 -17.46 41.33
CA ALA A 9 55.74 -17.78 42.72
C ALA A 9 54.82 -19.01 42.87
N LEU A 10 53.80 -19.13 42.02
CA LEU A 10 52.89 -20.28 42.00
C LEU A 10 53.58 -21.59 41.59
N ARG A 11 54.57 -21.52 40.68
CA ARG A 11 55.34 -22.71 40.26
C ARG A 11 56.33 -23.17 41.32
N GLU A 12 56.89 -22.27 42.11
CA GLU A 12 57.72 -22.62 43.26
C GLU A 12 56.87 -23.21 44.39
N LEU A 13 55.70 -22.62 44.69
CA LEU A 13 54.75 -23.17 45.68
C LEU A 13 54.29 -24.60 45.32
N LYS A 14 54.10 -24.90 44.04
CA LYS A 14 53.72 -26.25 43.56
C LYS A 14 54.79 -27.32 43.83
N LYS A 15 56.06 -26.94 43.95
CA LYS A 15 57.16 -27.88 44.27
C LYS A 15 57.26 -28.20 45.76
N GLU A 16 56.67 -27.36 46.62
CA GLU A 16 56.68 -27.55 48.08
C GLU A 16 55.44 -28.30 48.61
N LEU A 17 54.43 -28.54 47.76
CA LEU A 17 53.23 -29.29 48.14
C LEU A 17 53.50 -30.81 48.13
N PRO A 18 53.45 -31.51 49.28
CA PRO A 18 53.66 -32.95 49.33
C PRO A 18 52.50 -33.69 48.64
N VAL A 19 52.81 -34.47 47.60
CA VAL A 19 51.85 -35.31 46.88
C VAL A 19 51.71 -36.66 47.59
N ASN A 20 50.48 -37.03 47.96
CA ASN A 20 50.20 -38.35 48.55
C ASN A 20 50.19 -39.45 47.46
N GLU A 21 51.36 -40.03 47.21
CA GLU A 21 51.56 -41.06 46.18
C GLU A 21 50.78 -42.36 46.46
N THR A 22 50.40 -42.62 47.72
CA THR A 22 49.56 -43.76 48.09
C THR A 22 48.13 -43.60 47.57
N LEU A 23 47.55 -42.40 47.68
CA LEU A 23 46.22 -42.09 47.15
C LEU A 23 46.18 -42.18 45.61
N LYS A 24 47.25 -41.70 44.96
CA LYS A 24 47.39 -41.73 43.49
C LYS A 24 47.48 -43.14 42.91
N ARG A 25 48.17 -44.07 43.59
CA ARG A 25 48.17 -45.50 43.20
C ARG A 25 46.83 -46.17 43.43
N ARG A 26 46.12 -45.84 44.51
CA ARG A 26 44.79 -46.40 44.82
C ARG A 26 43.76 -46.04 43.77
N LEU A 27 43.78 -44.78 43.28
CA LEU A 27 42.89 -44.32 42.21
C LEU A 27 43.23 -44.92 40.83
N ARG A 28 44.49 -45.23 40.53
CA ARG A 28 44.82 -45.92 39.25
C ARG A 28 44.34 -47.36 39.20
N GLY A 29 44.20 -48.03 40.34
CA GLY A 29 43.68 -49.41 40.42
C GLY A 29 42.16 -49.53 40.19
N SER A 30 41.39 -48.46 40.40
CA SER A 30 39.92 -48.50 40.27
C SER A 30 39.39 -48.33 38.84
N PHE A 31 40.26 -48.06 37.85
CA PHE A 31 39.85 -47.79 36.46
C PHE A 31 40.12 -48.92 35.46
N VAL A 32 40.60 -50.09 35.89
CA VAL A 32 40.83 -51.22 34.99
C VAL A 32 39.95 -52.40 35.40
N ASN A 33 38.72 -52.42 34.88
CA ASN A 33 37.97 -53.66 34.73
C ASN A 33 37.78 -53.92 33.23
N LYS A 34 38.50 -54.92 32.72
CA LYS A 34 38.36 -55.43 31.35
C LYS A 34 37.07 -56.24 31.26
N GLN A 35 36.04 -55.72 30.60
CA GLN A 35 34.95 -56.55 30.06
C GLN A 35 35.10 -56.68 28.54
N ARG A 36 35.14 -57.94 28.09
CA ARG A 36 35.27 -58.35 26.68
C ARG A 36 34.13 -57.77 25.84
N PHE A 37 34.50 -57.05 24.79
CA PHE A 37 33.61 -56.45 23.80
C PHE A 37 32.89 -57.54 22.98
N SER A 38 31.58 -57.66 23.12
CA SER A 38 30.71 -58.49 22.25
C SER A 38 29.84 -57.54 21.41
N TRP A 39 30.28 -57.25 20.19
CA TRP A 39 29.61 -56.35 19.25
C TRP A 39 28.22 -56.85 18.78
N LEU A 40 27.95 -58.16 18.91
CA LEU A 40 26.73 -58.80 18.41
C LEU A 40 25.47 -58.53 19.27
N LYS A 41 25.59 -58.13 20.54
CA LYS A 41 24.43 -57.84 21.41
C LYS A 41 23.93 -56.39 21.34
N ARG A 42 24.64 -55.50 20.64
CA ARG A 42 24.24 -54.09 20.46
C ARG A 42 23.59 -53.82 19.11
N LEU A 43 23.51 -54.80 18.20
CA LEU A 43 22.83 -54.68 16.91
C LEU A 43 21.40 -54.11 17.00
N PRO A 44 20.51 -54.53 17.92
CA PRO A 44 19.18 -53.91 18.03
C PRO A 44 19.23 -52.48 18.56
N PHE A 45 20.20 -52.14 19.42
CA PHE A 45 20.37 -50.78 19.94
C PHE A 45 20.97 -49.83 18.89
N VAL A 46 21.95 -50.31 18.11
CA VAL A 46 22.53 -49.57 16.97
C VAL A 46 21.51 -49.43 15.84
N ALA A 47 20.70 -50.46 15.58
CA ALA A 47 19.60 -50.37 14.63
C ALA A 47 18.49 -49.43 15.10
N ALA A 48 18.16 -49.40 16.40
CA ALA A 48 17.20 -48.46 16.96
C ALA A 48 17.72 -47.01 16.94
N VAL A 49 19.00 -46.79 17.23
CA VAL A 49 19.64 -45.47 17.11
C VAL A 49 19.74 -45.05 15.66
N ALA A 50 20.11 -45.95 14.74
CA ALA A 50 20.13 -45.67 13.31
C ALA A 50 18.73 -45.39 12.77
N ALA A 51 17.70 -46.13 13.19
CA ALA A 51 16.31 -45.88 12.83
C ALA A 51 15.80 -44.56 13.42
N ALA A 52 16.20 -44.21 14.65
CA ALA A 52 15.88 -42.92 15.25
C ALA A 52 16.60 -41.77 14.55
N CYS A 53 17.87 -41.95 14.16
CA CYS A 53 18.63 -40.98 13.37
C CYS A 53 18.06 -40.85 11.96
N ILE A 54 17.65 -41.93 11.32
CA ILE A 54 16.99 -41.90 10.01
C ILE A 54 15.60 -41.27 10.14
N ALA A 55 14.81 -41.59 11.17
CA ALA A 55 13.53 -40.95 11.40
C ALA A 55 13.68 -39.46 11.72
N PHE A 56 14.71 -39.08 12.47
CA PHE A 56 15.05 -37.68 12.75
C PHE A 56 15.57 -36.97 11.50
N PHE A 57 16.37 -37.65 10.67
CA PHE A 57 16.86 -37.11 9.41
C PHE A 57 15.71 -36.97 8.41
N VAL A 58 14.85 -37.97 8.26
CA VAL A 58 13.62 -37.93 7.46
C VAL A 58 12.65 -36.86 7.98
N TYR A 59 12.58 -36.65 9.30
CA TYR A 59 11.80 -35.57 9.90
C TYR A 59 12.43 -34.20 9.60
N MET A 60 13.74 -34.01 9.76
CA MET A 60 14.42 -32.76 9.42
C MET A 60 14.46 -32.48 7.92
N THR A 61 14.48 -33.53 7.09
CA THR A 61 14.45 -33.43 5.63
C THR A 61 13.05 -33.60 5.05
N SER A 62 12.00 -33.65 5.89
CA SER A 62 10.64 -33.70 5.39
C SER A 62 10.35 -32.35 4.74
N PRO A 63 9.73 -32.32 3.55
CA PRO A 63 9.40 -31.06 2.87
C PRO A 63 8.59 -30.10 3.75
N GLU A 64 7.78 -30.64 4.67
CA GLU A 64 6.96 -29.88 5.63
C GLU A 64 7.77 -29.18 6.75
N ASN A 65 8.99 -29.65 7.06
CA ASN A 65 9.85 -29.08 8.11
C ASN A 65 11.03 -28.26 7.59
N ILE A 66 11.43 -28.41 6.32
CA ILE A 66 12.47 -27.58 5.69
C ILE A 66 11.91 -26.22 5.24
N MET A 67 10.61 -26.14 4.94
CA MET A 67 9.97 -24.86 4.66
C MET A 67 9.82 -24.09 5.98
N GLU A 68 10.41 -22.89 6.06
CA GLU A 68 10.05 -21.92 7.09
C GLU A 68 8.52 -21.76 7.03
N GLN A 69 7.82 -22.32 8.01
CA GLN A 69 6.37 -22.37 7.95
C GLN A 69 5.84 -20.94 7.90
N ALA A 70 5.15 -20.63 6.81
CA ALA A 70 4.54 -19.33 6.61
C ALA A 70 3.70 -18.96 7.85
N ASN A 71 3.89 -17.76 8.36
CA ASN A 71 3.22 -17.27 9.55
C ASN A 71 2.52 -15.95 9.22
N ALA A 72 1.26 -16.02 8.82
CA ALA A 72 0.48 -14.85 8.46
C ALA A 72 0.40 -13.85 9.62
N ALA A 73 0.38 -14.32 10.88
CA ALA A 73 0.35 -13.45 12.05
C ALA A 73 1.64 -12.61 12.21
N SER A 74 2.76 -13.04 11.62
CA SER A 74 4.02 -12.29 11.61
C SER A 74 4.05 -11.11 10.63
N LEU A 75 3.18 -11.14 9.60
CA LEU A 75 3.08 -10.05 8.63
C LEU A 75 2.62 -8.78 9.32
N LYS A 76 3.30 -7.68 9.06
CA LYS A 76 2.91 -6.33 9.51
C LYS A 76 2.62 -5.50 8.28
N ILE A 77 1.66 -4.59 8.45
CA ILE A 77 1.26 -3.66 7.40
C ILE A 77 2.33 -2.57 7.35
N LEU A 78 3.22 -2.63 6.37
CA LEU A 78 4.19 -1.57 6.12
C LEU A 78 3.48 -0.32 5.63
N ASN A 79 2.51 -0.44 4.71
CA ASN A 79 1.73 0.70 4.25
C ASN A 79 0.38 0.26 3.69
N GLN A 80 -0.59 1.18 3.63
CA GLN A 80 -1.87 1.01 2.97
C GLN A 80 -2.20 2.32 2.24
N ILE A 81 -2.18 2.29 0.91
CA ILE A 81 -2.48 3.48 0.11
C ILE A 81 -3.43 3.14 -1.04
N SER A 82 -4.38 4.05 -1.27
CA SER A 82 -5.31 4.01 -2.40
C SER A 82 -4.96 5.12 -3.38
N PHE A 83 -4.60 4.76 -4.62
CA PHE A 83 -3.97 5.71 -5.56
C PHE A 83 -4.57 5.71 -6.97
N VAL A 84 -5.55 4.83 -7.26
CA VAL A 84 -6.29 4.91 -8.53
C VAL A 84 -7.78 4.99 -8.30
N GLU A 85 -8.43 6.11 -8.63
CA GLU A 85 -9.89 6.25 -8.55
C GLU A 85 -10.53 6.18 -9.93
N MET A 86 -11.55 5.33 -10.07
CA MET A 86 -12.21 5.11 -11.36
C MET A 86 -13.62 5.65 -11.47
N GLY A 87 -13.71 6.89 -11.99
CA GLY A 87 -14.94 7.56 -12.38
C GLY A 87 -15.45 7.12 -13.77
N ARG A 88 -16.75 6.77 -13.84
CA ARG A 88 -17.49 6.23 -15.01
C ARG A 88 -16.74 5.09 -15.73
N GLY A 89 -17.08 3.85 -15.40
CA GLY A 89 -16.45 2.62 -15.90
C GLY A 89 -15.76 1.89 -14.75
N SER A 90 -16.47 0.95 -14.12
CA SER A 90 -15.99 0.22 -12.95
C SER A 90 -14.82 -0.70 -13.30
N ILE A 91 -13.86 -0.87 -12.39
CA ILE A 91 -12.85 -1.94 -12.51
C ILE A 91 -13.58 -3.28 -12.36
N ILE A 92 -13.43 -4.13 -13.38
CA ILE A 92 -14.04 -5.46 -13.44
C ILE A 92 -13.00 -6.59 -13.43
N GLY A 93 -11.71 -6.23 -13.49
CA GLY A 93 -10.60 -7.17 -13.39
C GLY A 93 -9.29 -6.46 -13.05
N LEU A 94 -8.43 -7.16 -12.31
CA LEU A 94 -7.14 -6.69 -11.82
C LEU A 94 -6.14 -7.84 -11.86
N THR A 95 -4.90 -7.56 -12.27
CA THR A 95 -3.75 -8.47 -12.14
C THR A 95 -2.46 -7.67 -12.12
N GLU A 96 -1.36 -8.21 -11.57
CA GLU A 96 -0.07 -7.52 -11.48
C GLU A 96 1.07 -8.45 -11.93
N TYR A 97 2.08 -7.85 -12.56
CA TYR A 97 3.36 -8.50 -12.80
C TYR A 97 4.51 -7.49 -12.78
N ARG A 98 5.52 -7.72 -11.92
CA ARG A 98 6.77 -6.94 -11.79
C ARG A 98 6.57 -5.43 -11.79
N GLY A 99 5.67 -4.94 -10.93
CA GLY A 99 5.31 -3.54 -10.75
C GLY A 99 4.31 -3.00 -11.78
N THR A 100 3.96 -3.77 -12.82
CA THR A 100 2.91 -3.37 -13.78
C THR A 100 1.56 -3.91 -13.34
N VAL A 101 0.63 -3.00 -13.04
CA VAL A 101 -0.74 -3.34 -12.73
C VAL A 101 -1.59 -3.26 -13.99
N TYR A 102 -2.24 -4.36 -14.36
CA TYR A 102 -3.21 -4.40 -15.44
C TYR A 102 -4.63 -4.29 -14.88
N LEU A 103 -5.43 -3.41 -15.47
CA LEU A 103 -6.77 -3.04 -15.03
C LEU A 103 -7.76 -3.21 -16.18
N ALA A 104 -8.77 -4.07 -16.00
CA ALA A 104 -9.89 -4.17 -16.93
C ALA A 104 -10.98 -3.19 -16.50
N LEU A 105 -11.26 -2.22 -17.37
CA LEU A 105 -12.24 -1.17 -17.15
C LEU A 105 -13.48 -1.45 -17.99
N ALA A 106 -14.63 -1.52 -17.33
CA ALA A 106 -15.91 -1.73 -18.01
C ALA A 106 -16.08 -0.73 -19.15
N GLU A 107 -16.45 -1.24 -20.34
CA GLU A 107 -16.63 -0.47 -21.58
C GLU A 107 -15.40 0.24 -22.16
N LYS A 108 -14.25 0.29 -21.46
CA LYS A 108 -13.05 1.04 -21.88
C LYS A 108 -11.87 0.16 -22.31
N GLY A 109 -11.88 -1.12 -21.96
CA GLY A 109 -10.82 -2.08 -22.28
C GLY A 109 -9.84 -2.31 -21.13
N ILE A 110 -8.66 -2.84 -21.43
CA ILE A 110 -7.61 -3.13 -20.44
C ILE A 110 -6.51 -2.09 -20.53
N PHE A 111 -6.08 -1.59 -19.38
CA PHE A 111 -5.02 -0.61 -19.21
C PHE A 111 -3.87 -1.20 -18.42
N ALA A 112 -2.66 -0.73 -18.70
CA ALA A 112 -1.49 -0.95 -17.87
C ALA A 112 -1.16 0.34 -17.11
N TYR A 113 -0.87 0.19 -15.82
CA TYR A 113 -0.36 1.21 -14.92
C TYR A 113 1.06 0.78 -14.50
N ASN A 114 2.07 1.48 -15.01
CA ASN A 114 3.49 1.22 -14.77
C ASN A 114 4.32 2.50 -14.93
N LYS A 115 5.65 2.40 -14.87
CA LYS A 115 6.55 3.56 -15.04
C LYS A 115 6.41 4.33 -16.36
N LYS A 116 5.88 3.70 -17.42
CA LYS A 116 5.58 4.37 -18.70
C LYS A 116 4.26 5.13 -18.69
N GLY A 117 3.56 5.07 -17.56
CA GLY A 117 2.30 5.73 -17.28
C GLY A 117 1.08 4.81 -17.45
N PHE A 118 -0.10 5.42 -17.46
CA PHE A 118 -1.40 4.75 -17.57
C PHE A 118 -1.89 4.74 -19.02
N HIS A 119 -1.84 3.58 -19.66
CA HIS A 119 -2.12 3.46 -21.09
C HIS A 119 -2.92 2.21 -21.43
N ARG A 120 -3.73 2.30 -22.47
CA ARG A 120 -4.55 1.17 -22.92
C ARG A 120 -3.66 0.13 -23.60
N VAL A 121 -3.87 -1.14 -23.27
CA VAL A 121 -3.18 -2.29 -23.88
C VAL A 121 -4.08 -3.16 -24.74
N ILE A 122 -5.39 -3.23 -24.43
CA ILE A 122 -6.38 -4.04 -25.18
C ILE A 122 -7.69 -3.25 -25.27
N ASP A 123 -8.23 -3.08 -26.48
CA ASP A 123 -9.49 -2.33 -26.73
C ASP A 123 -10.78 -3.13 -26.44
N ASN A 124 -10.69 -4.45 -26.22
CA ASN A 124 -11.87 -5.29 -25.97
C ASN A 124 -12.46 -5.02 -24.59
N LYS A 125 -13.80 -4.91 -24.56
CA LYS A 125 -14.60 -5.04 -23.34
C LYS A 125 -14.44 -6.48 -22.83
N THR A 126 -13.90 -6.65 -21.63
CA THR A 126 -13.62 -7.98 -21.09
C THR A 126 -13.61 -7.94 -19.57
N GLY A 127 -13.96 -9.06 -18.94
CA GLY A 127 -14.13 -9.21 -17.50
C GLY A 127 -12.82 -9.55 -16.77
N PHE A 128 -12.72 -10.78 -16.28
CA PHE A 128 -11.58 -11.24 -15.48
C PHE A 128 -10.29 -11.25 -16.31
N ILE A 129 -9.20 -10.79 -15.70
CA ILE A 129 -7.86 -10.77 -16.31
C ILE A 129 -6.82 -11.41 -15.39
N ARG A 130 -5.91 -12.21 -15.95
CA ARG A 130 -4.75 -12.76 -15.23
C ARG A 130 -3.51 -12.77 -16.14
N VAL A 131 -2.45 -12.13 -15.70
CA VAL A 131 -1.16 -12.18 -16.39
C VAL A 131 -0.51 -13.56 -16.18
N SER A 132 0.16 -14.07 -17.20
CA SER A 132 0.89 -15.34 -17.13
C SER A 132 2.10 -15.24 -16.18
N PRO A 133 2.58 -16.38 -15.63
CA PRO A 133 3.75 -16.39 -14.73
C PRO A 133 5.03 -15.80 -15.33
N ASP A 134 5.15 -15.79 -16.66
CA ASP A 134 6.27 -15.19 -17.39
C ASP A 134 6.07 -13.73 -17.80
N GLY A 135 4.88 -13.17 -17.56
CA GLY A 135 4.51 -11.80 -17.90
C GLY A 135 4.24 -11.52 -19.38
N LYS A 136 4.23 -12.55 -20.24
CA LYS A 136 4.13 -12.35 -21.70
C LYS A 136 2.71 -12.43 -22.24
N LYS A 137 1.77 -12.97 -21.48
CA LYS A 137 0.40 -13.21 -21.90
C LYS A 137 -0.59 -12.74 -20.84
N ILE A 138 -1.80 -12.38 -21.28
CA ILE A 138 -2.93 -12.12 -20.40
C ILE A 138 -4.04 -13.11 -20.75
N LEU A 139 -4.50 -13.84 -19.74
CA LEU A 139 -5.70 -14.66 -19.80
C LEU A 139 -6.91 -13.78 -19.52
N LEU A 140 -7.91 -13.87 -20.38
CA LEU A 140 -9.10 -13.02 -20.42
C LEU A 140 -10.35 -13.89 -20.29
N SER A 141 -11.36 -13.37 -19.59
CA SER A 141 -12.70 -13.95 -19.60
C SER A 141 -13.80 -12.91 -19.70
N ASP A 142 -14.71 -13.16 -20.65
CA ASP A 142 -15.94 -12.39 -20.92
C ASP A 142 -17.14 -13.35 -21.09
N GLY A 143 -17.09 -14.50 -20.42
CA GLY A 143 -17.94 -15.67 -20.70
C GLY A 143 -17.27 -16.67 -21.66
N ASN A 144 -16.25 -16.24 -22.40
CA ASN A 144 -15.26 -17.11 -23.05
C ASN A 144 -13.97 -17.14 -22.22
N VAL A 145 -13.02 -18.02 -22.56
CA VAL A 145 -11.64 -17.95 -22.07
C VAL A 145 -10.71 -17.77 -23.25
N MET A 146 -9.85 -16.75 -23.19
CA MET A 146 -8.92 -16.39 -24.26
C MET A 146 -7.54 -16.04 -23.71
N ILE A 147 -6.51 -16.28 -24.51
CA ILE A 147 -5.15 -15.77 -24.28
C ILE A 147 -4.91 -14.57 -25.20
N TYR A 148 -4.37 -13.49 -24.65
CA TYR A 148 -3.80 -12.38 -25.39
C TYR A 148 -2.29 -12.37 -25.20
N ASP A 149 -1.55 -12.46 -26.30
CA ASP A 149 -0.09 -12.35 -26.29
C ASP A 149 0.33 -10.87 -26.31
N LEU A 150 1.03 -10.42 -25.27
CA LEU A 150 1.39 -9.02 -25.10
C LEU A 150 2.44 -8.53 -26.10
N VAL A 151 3.22 -9.46 -26.69
CA VAL A 151 4.31 -9.17 -27.62
C VAL A 151 3.79 -9.09 -29.05
N SER A 152 3.17 -10.17 -29.52
CA SER A 152 2.63 -10.30 -30.87
C SER A 152 1.25 -9.64 -31.04
N LYS A 153 0.60 -9.24 -29.95
CA LYS A 153 -0.74 -8.64 -29.91
C LYS A 153 -1.85 -9.56 -30.46
N LYS A 154 -1.59 -10.87 -30.54
CA LYS A 154 -2.52 -11.87 -31.06
C LYS A 154 -3.42 -12.42 -29.95
N LYS A 155 -4.66 -12.78 -30.35
CA LYS A 155 -5.66 -13.43 -29.50
C LYS A 155 -5.80 -14.89 -29.90
N GLU A 156 -5.90 -15.76 -28.91
CA GLU A 156 -6.19 -17.18 -29.05
C GLU A 156 -7.41 -17.51 -28.19
N MET A 157 -8.41 -18.15 -28.78
CA MET A 157 -9.59 -18.60 -28.05
C MET A 157 -9.36 -20.01 -27.52
N LEU A 158 -9.44 -20.17 -26.20
CA LEU A 158 -9.28 -21.47 -25.53
C LEU A 158 -10.62 -22.17 -25.34
N LEU A 159 -11.62 -21.45 -24.83
CA LEU A 159 -12.96 -21.96 -24.56
C LEU A 159 -13.99 -20.94 -25.03
N LYS A 160 -15.03 -21.43 -25.72
CA LYS A 160 -16.09 -20.60 -26.28
C LYS A 160 -17.42 -20.89 -25.60
N GLY A 161 -17.95 -19.90 -24.87
CA GLY A 161 -19.29 -19.95 -24.31
C GLY A 161 -20.35 -19.72 -25.40
N ASP A 162 -21.62 -19.94 -25.07
CA ASP A 162 -22.74 -19.67 -25.99
C ASP A 162 -23.41 -18.30 -25.71
N GLN A 163 -22.88 -17.55 -24.74
CA GLN A 163 -23.33 -16.21 -24.32
C GLN A 163 -24.76 -16.16 -23.75
N MET A 164 -25.41 -17.31 -23.58
CA MET A 164 -26.81 -17.39 -23.14
C MET A 164 -26.97 -18.33 -21.95
N THR A 165 -26.37 -19.52 -22.02
CA THR A 165 -26.50 -20.56 -21.02
C THR A 165 -25.16 -21.04 -20.48
N VAL A 166 -24.08 -21.04 -21.26
CA VAL A 166 -22.77 -21.54 -20.88
C VAL A 166 -21.75 -20.41 -20.83
N PHE A 167 -21.19 -20.20 -19.64
CA PHE A 167 -20.19 -19.17 -19.36
C PHE A 167 -18.95 -19.78 -18.72
N TYR A 168 -17.79 -19.25 -19.10
CA TYR A 168 -16.50 -19.57 -18.50
C TYR A 168 -15.91 -18.33 -17.84
N GLU A 169 -15.70 -18.39 -16.53
CA GLU A 169 -15.42 -17.26 -15.66
C GLU A 169 -14.16 -17.51 -14.83
N GLU A 170 -13.59 -16.44 -14.24
CA GLU A 170 -12.52 -16.51 -13.23
C GLU A 170 -11.30 -17.37 -13.60
N PRO A 171 -10.76 -17.27 -14.83
CA PRO A 171 -9.67 -18.14 -15.23
C PRO A 171 -8.38 -17.75 -14.51
N SER A 172 -7.53 -18.73 -14.21
CA SER A 172 -6.24 -18.54 -13.53
C SER A 172 -5.18 -19.50 -14.07
N TRP A 173 -3.95 -19.01 -14.16
CA TRP A 173 -2.80 -19.80 -14.60
C TRP A 173 -2.31 -20.73 -13.50
N SER A 174 -1.94 -21.94 -13.89
CA SER A 174 -1.01 -22.75 -13.10
C SER A 174 0.36 -22.07 -12.99
N PRO A 175 1.12 -22.31 -11.90
CA PRO A 175 2.44 -21.70 -11.71
C PRO A 175 3.45 -22.04 -12.82
N ASP A 176 3.30 -23.21 -13.44
CA ASP A 176 4.12 -23.68 -14.57
C ASP A 176 3.69 -23.10 -15.93
N GLY A 177 2.53 -22.42 -15.99
CA GLY A 177 1.97 -21.82 -17.21
C GLY A 177 1.42 -22.82 -18.23
N ARG A 178 1.32 -24.12 -17.91
CA ARG A 178 0.88 -25.18 -18.85
C ARG A 178 -0.60 -25.50 -18.75
N ARG A 179 -1.24 -25.09 -17.65
CA ARG A 179 -2.65 -25.37 -17.35
C ARG A 179 -3.38 -24.10 -16.92
N VAL A 180 -4.68 -24.08 -17.17
CA VAL A 180 -5.60 -23.02 -16.74
C VAL A 180 -6.70 -23.65 -15.89
N ILE A 181 -6.99 -23.08 -14.72
CA ILE A 181 -8.22 -23.38 -13.99
C ILE A 181 -9.25 -22.30 -14.27
N TYR A 182 -10.53 -22.67 -14.31
CA TYR A 182 -11.63 -21.74 -14.59
C TYR A 182 -12.93 -22.23 -13.98
N THR A 183 -13.87 -21.32 -13.77
CA THR A 183 -15.24 -21.65 -13.34
C THR A 183 -16.12 -21.83 -14.58
N LYS A 184 -16.76 -22.99 -14.71
CA LYS A 184 -17.81 -23.22 -15.73
C LYS A 184 -19.17 -23.05 -15.09
N LYS A 185 -20.05 -22.27 -15.71
CA LYS A 185 -21.43 -22.08 -15.29
C LYS A 185 -22.38 -22.42 -16.42
N VAL A 186 -23.37 -23.26 -16.14
CA VAL A 186 -24.45 -23.62 -17.06
C VAL A 186 -25.79 -23.17 -16.46
N LEU A 187 -26.53 -22.35 -17.18
CA LEU A 187 -27.80 -21.76 -16.79
C LEU A 187 -28.93 -22.34 -17.64
N ALA A 188 -30.09 -22.60 -17.03
CA ALA A 188 -31.32 -22.86 -17.75
C ALA A 188 -32.24 -21.66 -17.61
N TRP A 189 -32.61 -21.07 -18.74
CA TRP A 189 -33.63 -20.02 -18.78
C TRP A 189 -35.01 -20.59 -18.47
N HIS A 190 -35.80 -19.88 -17.65
CA HIS A 190 -37.12 -20.36 -17.22
C HIS A 190 -38.23 -20.23 -18.27
N GLY A 191 -37.92 -19.73 -19.47
CA GLY A 191 -38.91 -19.50 -20.51
C GLY A 191 -39.49 -18.08 -20.49
N PRO A 192 -40.33 -17.72 -21.48
CA PRO A 192 -40.90 -16.37 -21.58
C PRO A 192 -41.92 -16.07 -20.48
N ASP A 193 -42.53 -17.11 -19.90
CA ASP A 193 -43.58 -17.00 -18.89
C ASP A 193 -43.05 -16.91 -17.45
N SER A 194 -41.72 -16.89 -17.27
CA SER A 194 -41.08 -16.80 -15.96
C SER A 194 -39.78 -16.00 -16.01
N HIS A 195 -39.55 -15.17 -14.99
CA HIS A 195 -38.34 -14.37 -14.89
C HIS A 195 -37.22 -15.15 -14.20
N GLY A 196 -36.07 -15.27 -14.86
CA GLY A 196 -34.83 -15.72 -14.24
C GLY A 196 -34.19 -16.92 -14.94
N PHE A 197 -33.19 -17.46 -14.24
CA PHE A 197 -32.40 -18.61 -14.67
C PHE A 197 -32.18 -19.54 -13.47
N THR A 198 -32.10 -20.85 -13.73
CA THR A 198 -31.58 -21.82 -12.76
C THR A 198 -30.14 -22.17 -13.12
N VAL A 199 -29.25 -22.20 -12.13
CA VAL A 199 -27.91 -22.77 -12.31
C VAL A 199 -28.03 -24.30 -12.38
N GLN A 200 -27.83 -24.87 -13.57
CA GLN A 200 -27.80 -26.33 -13.78
C GLN A 200 -26.45 -26.92 -13.38
N GLU A 201 -25.38 -26.19 -13.63
CA GLU A 201 -24.02 -26.58 -13.27
C GLU A 201 -23.20 -25.35 -12.87
N SER A 202 -22.40 -25.46 -11.81
CA SER A 202 -21.37 -24.48 -11.49
C SER A 202 -20.19 -25.17 -10.81
N GLY A 203 -19.03 -25.22 -11.48
CA GLY A 203 -17.87 -25.88 -10.89
C GLY A 203 -16.55 -25.41 -11.48
N ILE A 204 -15.48 -25.80 -10.81
CA ILE A 204 -14.11 -25.49 -11.18
C ILE A 204 -13.57 -26.60 -12.06
N TYR A 205 -12.98 -26.21 -13.17
CA TYR A 205 -12.42 -27.06 -14.19
C TYR A 205 -10.94 -26.72 -14.42
N GLU A 206 -10.17 -27.70 -14.90
CA GLU A 206 -8.79 -27.54 -15.37
C GLU A 206 -8.77 -27.81 -16.88
N LEU A 207 -8.12 -26.91 -17.62
CA LEU A 207 -7.79 -27.04 -19.03
C LEU A 207 -6.27 -27.24 -19.15
N ASP A 208 -5.87 -28.31 -19.83
CA ASP A 208 -4.50 -28.53 -20.27
C ASP A 208 -4.26 -27.82 -21.61
N LEU A 209 -3.24 -26.95 -21.67
CA LEU A 209 -3.00 -26.10 -22.85
C LEU A 209 -2.27 -26.80 -23.99
N GLU A 210 -1.68 -27.97 -23.75
CA GLU A 210 -1.02 -28.75 -24.80
C GLU A 210 -2.04 -29.65 -25.52
N THR A 211 -2.91 -30.29 -24.75
CA THR A 211 -3.90 -31.24 -25.27
C THR A 211 -5.27 -30.62 -25.54
N HIS A 212 -5.50 -29.39 -25.05
CA HIS A 212 -6.79 -28.70 -25.05
C HIS A 212 -7.94 -29.50 -24.40
N LYS A 213 -7.62 -30.43 -23.49
CA LYS A 213 -8.61 -31.24 -22.78
C LYS A 213 -8.97 -30.59 -21.45
N SER A 214 -10.27 -30.58 -21.13
CA SER A 214 -10.79 -30.07 -19.87
C SER A 214 -11.29 -31.19 -18.97
N ARG A 215 -11.12 -31.04 -17.65
CA ARG A 215 -11.71 -31.93 -16.63
C ARG A 215 -12.24 -31.14 -15.45
N LYS A 216 -13.31 -31.63 -14.83
CA LYS A 216 -13.88 -31.03 -13.61
C LYS A 216 -13.00 -31.40 -12.41
N LEU A 217 -12.68 -30.42 -11.55
CA LEU A 217 -11.92 -30.62 -10.33
C LEU A 217 -12.83 -30.70 -9.10
N THR A 218 -13.75 -29.74 -8.93
CA THR A 218 -14.67 -29.66 -7.78
C THR A 218 -15.78 -28.63 -8.04
N GLU A 219 -16.73 -28.51 -7.12
CA GLU A 219 -17.72 -27.43 -7.06
C GLU A 219 -17.12 -26.19 -6.36
N GLY A 220 -17.50 -24.98 -6.78
CA GLY A 220 -17.02 -23.73 -6.19
C GLY A 220 -16.69 -22.66 -7.22
N ALA A 221 -16.00 -21.61 -6.78
CA ALA A 221 -15.57 -20.46 -7.58
C ALA A 221 -14.21 -19.93 -7.10
N HIS A 222 -13.67 -18.93 -7.80
CA HIS A 222 -12.45 -18.18 -7.45
C HIS A 222 -11.24 -19.06 -7.13
N ALA A 223 -11.00 -20.07 -7.96
CA ALA A 223 -9.93 -21.03 -7.72
C ALA A 223 -8.54 -20.41 -7.94
N SER A 224 -7.59 -20.73 -7.07
CA SER A 224 -6.20 -20.28 -7.14
C SER A 224 -5.24 -21.42 -6.79
N TRP A 225 -4.17 -21.57 -7.57
CA TRP A 225 -3.17 -22.62 -7.37
C TRP A 225 -2.28 -22.34 -6.17
N VAL A 226 -1.95 -23.38 -5.40
CA VAL A 226 -0.88 -23.32 -4.40
C VAL A 226 0.40 -23.80 -5.06
N LYS A 227 1.38 -22.89 -5.22
CA LYS A 227 2.63 -23.14 -5.93
C LYS A 227 3.35 -24.39 -5.43
N ASP A 228 3.94 -25.13 -6.37
CA ASP A 228 4.72 -26.35 -6.14
C ASP A 228 3.99 -27.42 -5.33
N SER A 229 2.66 -27.39 -5.33
CA SER A 229 1.81 -28.38 -4.68
C SER A 229 0.67 -28.82 -5.61
N SER A 230 0.16 -30.03 -5.42
CA SER A 230 -1.04 -30.50 -6.10
C SER A 230 -2.31 -30.01 -5.39
N ARG A 231 -2.37 -28.72 -5.05
CA ARG A 231 -3.47 -28.13 -4.26
C ARG A 231 -3.98 -26.84 -4.88
N ILE A 232 -5.26 -26.57 -4.66
CA ILE A 232 -5.90 -25.28 -4.99
C ILE A 232 -6.64 -24.74 -3.77
N VAL A 233 -6.77 -23.42 -3.69
CA VAL A 233 -7.73 -22.76 -2.80
C VAL A 233 -8.95 -22.33 -3.60
N ILE A 234 -10.13 -22.53 -3.03
CA ILE A 234 -11.42 -22.26 -3.68
C ILE A 234 -12.36 -21.51 -2.72
N GLU A 235 -13.32 -20.81 -3.29
CA GLU A 235 -14.51 -20.34 -2.58
C GLU A 235 -15.66 -21.33 -2.78
N LYS A 236 -16.29 -21.78 -1.68
CA LYS A 236 -17.45 -22.66 -1.72
C LYS A 236 -18.36 -22.39 -0.52
N LYS A 237 -19.61 -21.99 -0.79
CA LYS A 237 -20.61 -21.67 0.25
C LYS A 237 -20.10 -20.66 1.30
N ASN A 238 -19.48 -19.56 0.82
CA ASN A 238 -18.89 -18.50 1.65
C ASN A 238 -17.77 -18.99 2.59
N LYS A 239 -17.09 -20.07 2.20
CA LYS A 239 -15.90 -20.59 2.87
C LYS A 239 -14.74 -20.59 1.89
N VAL A 240 -13.58 -20.23 2.41
CA VAL A 240 -12.29 -20.42 1.75
C VAL A 240 -11.81 -21.83 2.10
N ILE A 241 -11.58 -22.67 1.09
CA ILE A 241 -11.28 -24.09 1.25
C ILE A 241 -9.97 -24.43 0.52
N LEU A 242 -9.06 -25.11 1.20
CA LEU A 242 -7.92 -25.78 0.57
C LEU A 242 -8.34 -27.17 0.09
N LYS A 243 -8.08 -27.46 -1.17
CA LYS A 243 -8.41 -28.72 -1.84
C LYS A 243 -7.13 -29.41 -2.28
N ASP A 244 -6.94 -30.65 -1.87
CA ASP A 244 -5.90 -31.52 -2.42
C ASP A 244 -6.42 -32.23 -3.68
N LEU A 245 -5.65 -32.16 -4.76
CA LEU A 245 -6.01 -32.70 -6.07
C LEU A 245 -5.54 -34.15 -6.27
N GLN A 246 -4.68 -34.67 -5.41
CA GLN A 246 -4.23 -36.07 -5.46
C GLN A 246 -5.24 -36.98 -4.77
N ASP A 247 -5.61 -36.67 -3.52
CA ASP A 247 -6.43 -37.56 -2.69
C ASP A 247 -7.90 -37.16 -2.61
N GLY A 248 -8.26 -35.95 -3.04
CA GLY A 248 -9.64 -35.51 -3.01
C GLY A 248 -10.06 -34.75 -1.75
N SER A 249 -9.20 -34.59 -0.75
CA SER A 249 -9.55 -33.97 0.53
C SER A 249 -9.82 -32.45 0.43
N GLU A 250 -10.73 -31.96 1.27
CA GLU A 250 -11.08 -30.53 1.43
C GLU A 250 -10.89 -30.12 2.90
N ARG A 251 -10.22 -29.00 3.15
CA ARG A 251 -10.08 -28.40 4.49
C ARG A 251 -10.50 -26.93 4.45
N VAL A 252 -11.38 -26.54 5.37
CA VAL A 252 -11.80 -25.14 5.51
C VAL A 252 -10.66 -24.32 6.12
N ILE A 253 -10.27 -23.26 5.43
CA ILE A 253 -9.32 -22.25 5.91
C ILE A 253 -10.06 -21.23 6.79
N ASP A 254 -11.12 -20.63 6.25
CA ASP A 254 -11.93 -19.61 6.94
C ASP A 254 -13.30 -19.43 6.27
N GLU A 255 -14.15 -18.61 6.88
CA GLU A 255 -15.24 -17.94 6.17
C GLU A 255 -14.68 -16.79 5.32
N GLY A 256 -15.23 -16.61 4.12
CA GLY A 256 -14.82 -15.53 3.24
C GLY A 256 -15.05 -15.84 1.76
N ARG A 257 -14.61 -14.87 0.95
CA ARG A 257 -14.76 -14.85 -0.51
C ARG A 257 -13.51 -14.30 -1.19
N PHE A 258 -13.42 -14.51 -2.50
CA PHE A 258 -12.33 -14.05 -3.37
C PHE A 258 -10.92 -14.48 -2.90
N PRO A 259 -10.67 -15.78 -2.63
CA PRO A 259 -9.34 -16.21 -2.23
C PRO A 259 -8.30 -16.01 -3.35
N SER A 260 -7.10 -15.61 -2.96
CA SER A 260 -5.96 -15.43 -3.87
C SER A 260 -4.69 -15.88 -3.19
N VAL A 261 -4.04 -16.90 -3.75
CA VAL A 261 -2.79 -17.45 -3.21
C VAL A 261 -1.61 -16.60 -3.68
N SER A 262 -0.66 -16.34 -2.79
CA SER A 262 0.57 -15.62 -3.11
C SER A 262 1.43 -16.39 -4.12
N PRO A 263 2.20 -15.71 -5.00
CA PRO A 263 3.05 -16.38 -5.98
C PRO A 263 4.08 -17.34 -5.41
N ASP A 264 4.51 -17.16 -4.15
CA ASP A 264 5.38 -18.10 -3.44
C ASP A 264 4.64 -19.32 -2.87
N GLY A 265 3.30 -19.32 -2.90
CA GLY A 265 2.44 -20.39 -2.41
C GLY A 265 2.19 -20.37 -0.91
N ASN A 266 2.76 -19.42 -0.16
CA ASN A 266 2.81 -19.43 1.31
C ASN A 266 1.56 -18.84 1.99
N TYR A 267 0.85 -17.95 1.30
CA TYR A 267 -0.25 -17.19 1.87
C TYR A 267 -1.49 -17.24 0.98
N VAL A 268 -2.66 -17.10 1.60
CA VAL A 268 -3.91 -16.83 0.89
C VAL A 268 -4.53 -15.56 1.45
N ALA A 269 -4.79 -14.59 0.57
CA ALA A 269 -5.58 -13.40 0.88
C ALA A 269 -7.05 -13.65 0.54
N TYR A 270 -7.97 -13.12 1.33
CA TYR A 270 -9.42 -13.27 1.13
C TYR A 270 -10.19 -12.13 1.81
N VAL A 271 -11.44 -11.92 1.40
CA VAL A 271 -12.33 -10.95 2.03
C VAL A 271 -13.27 -11.68 2.99
N LYS A 272 -13.36 -11.21 4.23
CA LYS A 272 -14.20 -11.79 5.28
C LYS A 272 -15.06 -10.72 5.92
N ALA A 273 -16.35 -11.00 6.04
CA ALA A 273 -17.30 -10.19 6.79
C ALA A 273 -17.37 -10.64 8.25
N GLU A 274 -17.01 -9.75 9.17
CA GLU A 274 -17.18 -9.94 10.60
C GLU A 274 -18.59 -9.48 11.01
N LYS A 275 -19.40 -10.43 11.49
CA LYS A 275 -20.79 -10.17 11.87
C LYS A 275 -20.91 -9.99 13.38
N LYS A 276 -21.53 -8.89 13.81
CA LYS A 276 -21.86 -8.62 15.22
C LYS A 276 -23.32 -8.24 15.33
N VAL A 277 -24.06 -9.07 16.07
CA VAL A 277 -25.46 -8.82 16.42
C VAL A 277 -25.50 -8.14 17.78
N GLN A 278 -26.14 -6.97 17.86
CA GLN A 278 -26.43 -6.28 19.12
C GLN A 278 -27.94 -6.29 19.31
N ARG A 279 -28.42 -7.10 20.24
CA ARG A 279 -29.84 -7.11 20.61
C ARG A 279 -30.14 -5.88 21.46
N LEU A 280 -31.14 -5.10 21.06
CA LEU A 280 -31.55 -3.89 21.78
C LEU A 280 -32.70 -4.21 22.74
N ASN A 281 -33.70 -4.95 22.25
CA ASN A 281 -34.83 -5.44 23.04
C ASN A 281 -35.43 -6.72 22.42
N ASN A 282 -36.65 -7.10 22.83
CA ASN A 282 -37.33 -8.30 22.33
C ASN A 282 -37.78 -8.19 20.86
N ASN A 283 -37.91 -6.98 20.32
CA ASN A 283 -38.45 -6.71 18.99
C ASN A 283 -37.41 -6.08 18.03
N ALA A 284 -36.19 -5.81 18.49
CA ALA A 284 -35.18 -5.08 17.72
C ALA A 284 -33.73 -5.53 17.97
N GLU A 285 -32.94 -5.58 16.90
CA GLU A 285 -31.49 -5.80 16.92
C GLU A 285 -30.77 -4.95 15.86
N ILE A 286 -29.47 -4.75 16.06
CA ILE A 286 -28.57 -4.15 15.08
C ILE A 286 -27.60 -5.23 14.60
N ASN A 287 -27.62 -5.48 13.29
CA ASN A 287 -26.74 -6.43 12.62
C ASN A 287 -25.62 -5.70 11.89
N ARG A 288 -24.42 -5.71 12.47
CA ARG A 288 -23.23 -5.13 11.85
C ARG A 288 -22.53 -6.22 11.05
N SER A 289 -22.25 -5.96 9.77
CA SER A 289 -21.49 -6.86 8.89
C SER A 289 -20.38 -6.05 8.24
N ILE A 290 -19.20 -6.04 8.87
CA ILE A 290 -18.06 -5.23 8.45
C ILE A 290 -17.05 -6.15 7.78
N GLU A 291 -16.74 -5.89 6.52
CA GLU A 291 -15.76 -6.68 5.79
C GLU A 291 -14.36 -6.10 5.84
N ASN A 292 -13.38 -6.99 5.90
CA ASN A 292 -11.97 -6.69 5.87
C ASN A 292 -11.24 -7.71 5.00
N ILE A 293 -10.04 -7.35 4.56
CA ILE A 293 -9.12 -8.29 3.91
C ILE A 293 -8.34 -9.02 5.00
N TRP A 294 -8.21 -10.33 4.84
CA TRP A 294 -7.50 -11.23 5.72
C TRP A 294 -6.47 -12.04 4.94
N ILE A 295 -5.42 -12.47 5.62
CA ILE A 295 -4.39 -13.36 5.11
C ILE A 295 -4.27 -14.56 6.05
N ALA A 296 -4.19 -15.76 5.49
CA ALA A 296 -3.90 -16.99 6.22
C ALA A 296 -2.68 -17.70 5.62
N ASP A 297 -1.97 -18.51 6.42
CA ASP A 297 -0.94 -19.41 5.88
C ASP A 297 -1.57 -20.61 5.17
N THR A 298 -0.93 -21.05 4.08
CA THR A 298 -1.35 -22.23 3.31
C THR A 298 -0.76 -23.53 3.86
N GLY A 299 0.38 -23.43 4.57
CA GLY A 299 1.21 -24.55 5.01
C GLY A 299 0.68 -25.35 6.20
N GLY A 300 -0.13 -24.74 7.08
CA GLY A 300 -0.78 -25.44 8.20
C GLY A 300 -2.16 -24.90 8.58
N MET A 301 -2.53 -23.74 8.02
CA MET A 301 -3.72 -22.96 8.32
C MET A 301 -3.86 -22.62 9.80
N HIS A 302 -2.73 -22.32 10.45
CA HIS A 302 -2.67 -22.10 11.89
C HIS A 302 -2.82 -20.61 12.27
N THR A 303 -2.46 -19.72 11.35
CA THR A 303 -2.29 -18.30 11.60
C THR A 303 -3.09 -17.48 10.59
N LYS A 304 -3.63 -16.36 11.07
CA LYS A 304 -4.42 -15.43 10.28
C LYS A 304 -4.09 -14.00 10.69
N ARG A 305 -4.23 -13.08 9.75
CA ARG A 305 -3.96 -11.65 9.93
C ARG A 305 -5.03 -10.83 9.22
N ARG A 306 -5.69 -9.93 9.94
CA ARG A 306 -6.50 -8.88 9.32
C ARG A 306 -5.56 -7.79 8.82
N VAL A 307 -5.68 -7.40 7.55
CA VAL A 307 -4.76 -6.44 6.91
C VAL A 307 -5.41 -5.12 6.51
N THR A 308 -6.70 -4.94 6.83
CA THR A 308 -7.42 -3.67 6.69
C THR A 308 -8.18 -3.31 7.96
N ALA A 309 -8.48 -2.03 8.12
CA ALA A 309 -9.36 -1.53 9.16
C ALA A 309 -10.57 -0.82 8.51
N ASN A 310 -11.74 -1.41 8.66
CA ASN A 310 -13.01 -0.88 8.16
C ASN A 310 -13.93 -0.55 9.35
N PHE A 311 -14.73 0.49 9.20
CA PHE A 311 -15.59 1.05 10.24
C PHE A 311 -17.05 0.98 9.79
N PRO A 312 -18.05 1.03 10.70
CA PRO A 312 -19.44 1.19 10.30
C PRO A 312 -19.63 2.39 9.36
N ASN A 313 -20.45 2.24 8.31
CA ASN A 313 -20.69 3.34 7.35
C ASN A 313 -21.56 4.47 7.89
N ARG A 314 -22.14 4.29 9.07
CA ARG A 314 -22.93 5.30 9.78
C ARG A 314 -22.91 5.00 11.27
N ASP A 315 -22.96 6.05 12.06
CA ASP A 315 -23.35 5.93 13.45
C ASP A 315 -24.86 5.64 13.53
N VAL A 316 -25.23 4.78 14.46
CA VAL A 316 -26.63 4.42 14.70
C VAL A 316 -27.06 5.05 16.00
N GLU A 317 -27.83 6.13 15.92
CA GLU A 317 -28.60 6.62 17.06
C GLU A 317 -29.82 5.72 17.26
N GLU A 318 -30.14 5.36 18.51
CA GLU A 318 -31.23 4.43 18.83
C GLU A 318 -32.65 5.05 18.75
N ARG A 319 -32.77 6.31 18.29
CA ARG A 319 -34.06 7.03 18.16
C ARG A 319 -35.09 6.32 17.28
N TRP A 320 -34.66 5.48 16.35
CA TRP A 320 -35.57 4.67 15.52
C TRP A 320 -36.39 3.67 16.35
N LEU A 321 -35.92 3.27 17.53
CA LEU A 321 -36.64 2.38 18.44
C LEU A 321 -38.01 2.96 18.85
N ASP A 322 -38.10 4.28 19.04
CA ASP A 322 -39.33 4.96 19.48
C ASP A 322 -40.47 4.84 18.45
N SER A 323 -40.11 4.62 17.19
CA SER A 323 -41.06 4.45 16.09
C SER A 323 -41.53 2.99 15.90
N LEU A 324 -40.96 2.04 16.64
CA LEU A 324 -41.25 0.62 16.47
C LEU A 324 -42.55 0.23 17.19
N LYS A 325 -43.48 -0.33 16.42
CA LYS A 325 -44.64 -1.03 16.98
C LYS A 325 -44.26 -2.44 17.44
N PRO A 326 -44.90 -2.98 18.50
CA PRO A 326 -44.75 -4.37 18.90
C PRO A 326 -44.97 -5.32 17.72
N SER A 327 -44.16 -6.38 17.66
CA SER A 327 -44.18 -7.36 16.57
C SER A 327 -43.62 -8.70 17.01
N ASP A 328 -44.19 -9.80 16.53
CA ASP A 328 -43.70 -11.16 16.83
C ASP A 328 -42.39 -11.50 16.10
N THR A 329 -41.94 -10.64 15.17
CA THR A 329 -40.67 -10.77 14.47
C THR A 329 -39.68 -9.70 14.94
N ILE A 330 -38.43 -10.13 15.14
CA ILE A 330 -37.32 -9.21 15.48
C ILE A 330 -37.03 -8.35 14.25
N ARG A 331 -37.07 -7.03 14.41
CA ARG A 331 -36.65 -6.08 13.37
C ARG A 331 -35.14 -5.86 13.47
N SER A 332 -34.45 -6.14 12.38
CA SER A 332 -33.00 -5.96 12.28
C SER A 332 -32.67 -4.69 11.50
N LEU A 333 -31.92 -3.77 12.11
CA LEU A 333 -31.21 -2.72 11.40
C LEU A 333 -29.84 -3.23 10.95
N THR A 334 -29.63 -3.39 9.65
CA THR A 334 -28.34 -3.80 9.11
C THR A 334 -27.43 -2.60 8.86
N VAL A 335 -26.16 -2.73 9.28
CA VAL A 335 -25.10 -1.73 9.08
C VAL A 335 -23.91 -2.43 8.44
N SER A 336 -23.50 -1.96 7.27
CA SER A 336 -22.29 -2.43 6.58
C SER A 336 -21.07 -1.63 6.99
N GLY A 337 -19.89 -2.09 6.57
CA GLY A 337 -18.68 -1.27 6.63
C GLY A 337 -18.77 -0.04 5.72
N MET A 338 -17.93 0.96 5.98
CA MET A 338 -17.73 2.15 5.17
C MET A 338 -17.18 1.79 3.80
N TYR A 339 -16.45 0.69 3.72
CA TYR A 339 -15.93 0.16 2.47
C TYR A 339 -16.39 -1.26 2.19
N SER A 340 -16.39 -1.59 0.92
CA SER A 340 -16.41 -2.96 0.43
C SER A 340 -15.10 -3.27 -0.32
N TYR A 341 -14.57 -4.49 -0.16
CA TYR A 341 -13.31 -4.93 -0.74
C TYR A 341 -13.54 -6.07 -1.75
N TYR A 342 -12.81 -6.03 -2.86
CA TYR A 342 -12.93 -7.02 -3.94
C TYR A 342 -11.58 -7.41 -4.53
N ALA A 343 -11.53 -8.64 -5.04
CA ALA A 343 -10.44 -9.18 -5.84
C ALA A 343 -9.02 -8.90 -5.27
N PRO A 344 -8.66 -9.45 -4.10
CA PRO A 344 -7.28 -9.43 -3.64
C PRO A 344 -6.34 -10.08 -4.67
N VAL A 345 -5.25 -9.41 -5.03
CA VAL A 345 -4.24 -9.87 -5.99
C VAL A 345 -2.87 -9.59 -5.41
N TRP A 346 -2.11 -10.64 -5.19
CA TRP A 346 -0.73 -10.52 -4.73
C TRP A 346 0.18 -9.93 -5.80
N SER A 347 1.15 -9.14 -5.37
CA SER A 347 2.29 -8.79 -6.22
C SER A 347 3.11 -10.03 -6.55
N SER A 348 3.74 -10.01 -7.72
CA SER A 348 4.61 -11.06 -8.25
C SER A 348 5.78 -11.46 -7.33
N ASP A 349 6.18 -10.59 -6.40
CA ASP A 349 7.20 -10.86 -5.39
C ASP A 349 6.63 -11.31 -4.02
N SER A 350 5.30 -11.45 -3.91
CA SER A 350 4.56 -11.82 -2.68
C SER A 350 4.71 -10.85 -1.50
N LYS A 351 5.20 -9.62 -1.73
CA LYS A 351 5.41 -8.61 -0.67
C LYS A 351 4.29 -7.59 -0.53
N SER A 352 3.40 -7.51 -1.52
CA SER A 352 2.31 -6.55 -1.55
C SER A 352 1.01 -7.23 -1.96
N LEU A 353 -0.11 -6.63 -1.55
CA LEU A 353 -1.44 -7.04 -1.96
C LEU A 353 -2.19 -5.86 -2.56
N TYR A 354 -2.68 -6.04 -3.77
CA TYR A 354 -3.60 -5.12 -4.43
C TYR A 354 -5.04 -5.57 -4.19
N ALA A 355 -5.95 -4.62 -4.01
CA ALA A 355 -7.37 -4.89 -3.90
C ALA A 355 -8.19 -3.70 -4.39
N LEU A 356 -9.46 -3.94 -4.71
CA LEU A 356 -10.39 -2.87 -5.03
C LEU A 356 -11.14 -2.45 -3.76
N LYS A 357 -11.05 -1.18 -3.37
CA LYS A 357 -11.74 -0.55 -2.23
C LYS A 357 -12.88 0.31 -2.77
N ASN A 358 -14.13 -0.04 -2.46
CA ASN A 358 -15.31 0.75 -2.84
C ASN A 358 -15.90 1.43 -1.61
N ALA A 359 -16.11 2.74 -1.62
CA ALA A 359 -16.80 3.39 -0.50
C ALA A 359 -18.32 3.21 -0.60
N ASN A 360 -18.94 2.79 0.50
CA ASN A 360 -20.37 2.57 0.62
C ASN A 360 -21.07 3.89 1.00
N LEU A 361 -20.90 4.91 0.14
CA LEU A 361 -21.52 6.23 0.28
C LEU A 361 -22.82 6.31 -0.52
N GLU A 362 -23.83 7.01 0.00
CA GLU A 362 -25.14 7.20 -0.68
C GLU A 362 -25.00 7.94 -2.01
N SER A 363 -24.02 8.83 -2.13
CA SER A 363 -23.74 9.58 -3.36
C SER A 363 -23.09 8.74 -4.47
N GLY A 364 -22.74 7.48 -4.18
CA GLY A 364 -21.92 6.62 -5.03
C GLY A 364 -20.45 7.06 -5.02
N ALA A 365 -19.56 6.21 -4.52
CA ALA A 365 -18.12 6.44 -4.63
C ALA A 365 -17.52 5.66 -5.80
N GLY A 366 -16.42 6.16 -6.35
CA GLY A 366 -15.60 5.41 -7.29
C GLY A 366 -14.86 4.26 -6.60
N LEU A 367 -14.74 3.12 -7.28
CA LEU A 367 -13.82 2.04 -6.89
C LEU A 367 -12.38 2.57 -6.95
N LYS A 368 -11.63 2.33 -5.88
CA LYS A 368 -10.22 2.67 -5.79
C LYS A 368 -9.33 1.44 -5.83
N LEU A 369 -8.23 1.49 -6.58
CA LEU A 369 -7.14 0.53 -6.41
C LEU A 369 -6.38 0.88 -5.13
N MET A 370 -6.28 -0.11 -4.25
CA MET A 370 -5.54 -0.05 -3.00
C MET A 370 -4.37 -1.03 -3.07
N LYS A 371 -3.21 -0.63 -2.55
CA LYS A 371 -2.03 -1.48 -2.34
C LYS A 371 -1.71 -1.52 -0.85
N ILE A 372 -1.41 -2.71 -0.36
CA ILE A 372 -0.97 -2.97 0.99
C ILE A 372 0.42 -3.58 0.91
N ASP A 373 1.41 -2.92 1.48
CA ASP A 373 2.77 -3.42 1.53
C ASP A 373 2.99 -4.16 2.86
N PHE A 374 3.68 -5.30 2.83
CA PHE A 374 3.95 -6.10 4.01
C PHE A 374 5.44 -6.13 4.37
N THR A 375 5.70 -6.29 5.65
CA THR A 375 7.02 -6.61 6.19
C THR A 375 6.91 -7.59 7.35
N THR A 376 7.90 -8.45 7.53
CA THR A 376 8.04 -9.27 8.74
C THR A 376 8.92 -8.57 9.78
N GLU A 377 9.60 -7.50 9.39
CA GLU A 377 10.49 -6.74 10.26
C GLU A 377 9.73 -6.01 11.37
N LYS A 378 10.45 -5.58 12.40
CA LYS A 378 9.84 -4.80 13.48
C LYS A 378 9.65 -3.36 13.02
N MET A 379 8.40 -2.98 12.81
CA MET A 379 8.01 -1.59 12.59
C MET A 379 8.50 -0.70 13.72
N THR A 380 9.21 0.36 13.35
CA THR A 380 9.72 1.33 14.29
C THR A 380 8.64 2.35 14.68
N ALA A 381 8.93 3.14 15.71
CA ALA A 381 8.09 4.26 16.07
C ALA A 381 8.06 5.31 14.94
N GLU A 382 9.20 5.53 14.28
CA GLU A 382 9.34 6.47 13.15
C GLU A 382 8.51 6.04 11.95
N ASP A 383 8.53 4.75 11.58
CA ASP A 383 7.68 4.22 10.51
C ASP A 383 6.20 4.51 10.78
N THR A 384 5.77 4.41 12.04
CA THR A 384 4.37 4.66 12.43
C THR A 384 3.98 6.13 12.23
N VAL A 385 4.85 7.08 12.62
CA VAL A 385 4.60 8.51 12.38
C VAL A 385 4.65 8.85 10.90
N LYS A 386 5.64 8.33 10.16
CA LYS A 386 5.77 8.51 8.71
C LYS A 386 4.45 8.17 8.01
N ARG A 387 3.93 6.97 8.25
CA ARG A 387 2.69 6.47 7.62
C ARG A 387 1.45 7.23 8.04
N PHE A 388 1.39 7.64 9.31
CA PHE A 388 0.30 8.49 9.79
C PHE A 388 0.25 9.81 9.03
N VAL A 389 1.37 10.51 8.93
CA VAL A 389 1.42 11.81 8.23
C VAL A 389 1.19 11.65 6.73
N GLN A 390 1.76 10.61 6.10
CA GLN A 390 1.47 10.28 4.71
C GLN A 390 -0.04 10.04 4.47
N ALA A 391 -0.69 9.27 5.35
CA ALA A 391 -2.12 9.02 5.28
C ALA A 391 -2.96 10.30 5.38
N LEU A 392 -2.55 11.25 6.23
CA LEU A 392 -3.20 12.58 6.30
C LEU A 392 -3.06 13.36 4.99
N ILE A 393 -1.87 13.36 4.39
CA ILE A 393 -1.60 14.07 3.13
C ILE A 393 -2.45 13.50 1.99
N VAL A 394 -2.50 12.17 1.85
CA VAL A 394 -3.30 11.51 0.80
C VAL A 394 -4.79 11.40 1.15
N ARG A 395 -5.19 11.89 2.33
CA ARG A 395 -6.56 11.84 2.87
C ARG A 395 -7.12 10.42 3.01
N ASP A 396 -6.27 9.47 3.40
CA ASP A 396 -6.69 8.14 3.85
C ASP A 396 -6.96 8.18 5.37
N ASP A 397 -8.00 8.94 5.75
CA ASP A 397 -8.41 9.16 7.14
C ASP A 397 -8.64 7.84 7.88
N ASP A 398 -9.15 6.80 7.22
CA ASP A 398 -9.42 5.51 7.88
C ASP A 398 -8.12 4.83 8.33
N TYR A 399 -7.14 4.80 7.43
CA TYR A 399 -5.85 4.21 7.75
C TYR A 399 -5.16 5.02 8.85
N ALA A 400 -5.19 6.36 8.77
CA ALA A 400 -4.66 7.24 9.81
C ALA A 400 -5.34 6.98 11.17
N LYS A 401 -6.68 6.86 11.21
CA LYS A 401 -7.43 6.53 12.44
C LYS A 401 -7.09 5.15 12.96
N SER A 402 -6.86 4.17 12.09
CA SER A 402 -6.57 2.77 12.47
C SER A 402 -5.27 2.59 13.26
N ILE A 403 -4.34 3.55 13.13
CA ILE A 403 -3.07 3.57 13.85
C ILE A 403 -3.06 4.56 15.02
N MET A 404 -4.23 5.06 15.43
CA MET A 404 -4.42 5.86 16.63
C MET A 404 -5.20 5.06 17.69
N LYS A 405 -4.86 5.27 18.96
CA LYS A 405 -5.62 4.70 20.08
C LYS A 405 -6.99 5.35 20.24
N ASN A 406 -7.03 6.68 20.17
CA ASN A 406 -8.23 7.51 20.33
C ASN A 406 -8.29 8.53 19.18
N PRO A 407 -8.71 8.11 17.98
CA PRO A 407 -8.78 9.02 16.85
C PRO A 407 -9.85 10.11 17.05
N PRO A 408 -9.59 11.37 16.63
CA PRO A 408 -10.61 12.40 16.57
C PRO A 408 -11.64 12.11 15.46
N PRO A 409 -12.83 12.74 15.50
CA PRO A 409 -13.85 12.57 14.45
C PRO A 409 -13.36 12.96 13.05
N PHE A 410 -12.56 14.02 12.96
CA PHE A 410 -11.99 14.57 11.73
C PHE A 410 -10.47 14.68 11.87
N LEU A 411 -9.74 14.30 10.82
CA LEU A 411 -8.28 14.40 10.77
C LEU A 411 -7.78 15.35 9.67
N THR A 412 -8.51 15.44 8.56
CA THR A 412 -8.12 16.24 7.40
C THR A 412 -9.08 17.40 7.14
N ILE A 413 -8.54 18.51 6.63
CA ILE A 413 -9.26 19.71 6.20
C ILE A 413 -8.79 20.11 4.80
N SER A 414 -9.58 20.91 4.09
CA SER A 414 -9.26 21.28 2.70
C SER A 414 -8.12 22.28 2.58
N ASN A 415 -8.10 23.32 3.42
CA ASN A 415 -7.07 24.35 3.46
C ASN A 415 -6.99 24.99 4.87
N PRO A 416 -5.79 25.37 5.36
CA PRO A 416 -4.51 24.89 4.85
C PRO A 416 -4.43 23.36 4.97
N HIS A 417 -3.63 22.70 4.14
CA HIS A 417 -3.51 21.25 4.12
C HIS A 417 -2.04 20.81 4.18
N GLN A 418 -1.80 19.59 4.65
CA GLN A 418 -0.45 19.03 4.76
C GLN A 418 0.12 18.74 3.38
N VAL A 419 1.36 19.16 3.15
CA VAL A 419 2.08 19.04 1.87
C VAL A 419 3.44 18.36 1.98
N GLY A 420 3.83 17.96 3.19
CA GLY A 420 5.10 17.29 3.44
C GLY A 420 5.37 17.14 4.93
N TYR A 421 6.49 16.49 5.25
CA TYR A 421 6.91 16.25 6.62
C TYR A 421 8.39 15.90 6.69
N LYS A 422 8.94 15.93 7.90
CA LYS A 422 10.30 15.48 8.21
C LYS A 422 10.35 14.89 9.61
N ILE A 423 10.90 13.68 9.73
CA ILE A 423 11.20 13.10 11.05
C ILE A 423 12.43 13.81 11.62
N ILE A 424 12.34 14.30 12.86
CA ILE A 424 13.40 15.07 13.51
C ILE A 424 14.21 14.19 14.46
N SER A 425 13.51 13.48 15.34
CA SER A 425 14.14 12.63 16.36
C SER A 425 13.14 11.66 16.96
N GLY A 426 13.64 10.63 17.63
CA GLY A 426 12.86 9.73 18.48
C GLY A 426 13.51 9.53 19.84
N GLY A 427 12.73 9.08 20.82
CA GLY A 427 13.25 8.80 22.15
C GLY A 427 12.19 8.31 23.12
N LYS A 428 12.52 8.33 24.41
CA LYS A 428 11.59 7.98 25.49
C LYS A 428 11.39 9.15 26.44
N GLU A 429 10.13 9.46 26.74
CA GLU A 429 9.75 10.42 27.77
C GLU A 429 8.85 9.73 28.78
N LYS A 430 9.26 9.70 30.06
CA LYS A 430 8.51 9.07 31.17
C LYS A 430 8.09 7.62 30.85
N GLY A 431 8.96 6.88 30.16
CA GLY A 431 8.72 5.48 29.77
C GLY A 431 7.85 5.28 28.53
N LYS A 432 7.32 6.35 27.91
CA LYS A 432 6.62 6.28 26.62
C LYS A 432 7.58 6.60 25.48
N GLU A 433 7.50 5.85 24.39
CA GLU A 433 8.22 6.19 23.16
C GLU A 433 7.60 7.46 22.56
N TYR A 434 8.43 8.32 22.00
CA TYR A 434 7.99 9.47 21.22
C TYR A 434 8.80 9.61 19.94
N VAL A 435 8.18 10.25 18.96
CA VAL A 435 8.83 10.70 17.72
C VAL A 435 8.44 12.15 17.50
N ASP A 436 9.42 13.01 17.26
CA ASP A 436 9.21 14.40 16.87
C ASP A 436 9.29 14.51 15.35
N ALA A 437 8.33 15.19 14.75
CA ALA A 437 8.30 15.45 13.31
C ALA A 437 7.87 16.90 13.03
N GLU A 438 8.39 17.45 11.94
CA GLU A 438 7.85 18.64 11.29
C GLU A 438 6.77 18.21 10.31
N ILE A 439 5.65 18.93 10.31
CA ILE A 439 4.57 18.79 9.34
C ILE A 439 4.45 20.10 8.59
N TYR A 440 4.51 20.03 7.27
CA TYR A 440 4.47 21.19 6.40
C TYR A 440 3.05 21.41 5.88
N TRP A 441 2.56 22.63 6.00
CA TRP A 441 1.22 23.02 5.58
C TRP A 441 1.28 24.15 4.57
N ALA A 442 0.42 24.11 3.57
CA ALA A 442 0.30 25.17 2.59
C ALA A 442 -1.18 25.47 2.28
N TYR A 443 -1.41 26.63 1.68
CA TYR A 443 -2.73 27.03 1.18
C TYR A 443 -2.70 27.12 -0.34
N THR A 444 -3.62 26.44 -1.01
CA THR A 444 -3.70 26.48 -2.48
C THR A 444 -3.90 27.91 -2.99
N ALA A 445 -3.05 28.33 -3.94
CA ALA A 445 -3.02 29.64 -4.62
C ALA A 445 -2.79 30.87 -3.73
N ASN A 446 -2.61 30.70 -2.41
CA ASN A 446 -2.44 31.77 -1.45
C ASN A 446 -1.03 31.81 -0.86
N PRO A 447 -0.53 33.00 -0.49
CA PRO A 447 0.82 33.17 0.04
C PRO A 447 0.90 32.78 1.52
N TYR A 448 0.76 31.49 1.82
CA TYR A 448 0.83 30.93 3.17
C TYR A 448 1.61 29.62 3.19
N TYR A 449 2.48 29.48 4.19
CA TYR A 449 3.18 28.24 4.51
C TYR A 449 3.38 28.12 6.01
N SER A 450 3.28 26.91 6.56
CA SER A 450 3.50 26.67 7.97
C SER A 450 4.30 25.40 8.23
N ILE A 451 5.19 25.45 9.22
CA ILE A 451 5.92 24.30 9.74
C ILE A 451 5.45 24.08 11.17
N VAL A 452 4.75 22.98 11.40
CA VAL A 452 4.29 22.58 12.74
C VAL A 452 5.18 21.46 13.24
N GLN A 453 5.94 21.73 14.30
CA GLN A 453 6.71 20.70 14.99
C GLN A 453 5.81 20.03 16.04
N ALA A 454 5.62 18.72 15.91
CA ALA A 454 4.78 17.93 16.81
C ALA A 454 5.52 16.73 17.38
N ARG A 455 5.23 16.41 18.64
CA ARG A 455 5.63 15.19 19.33
C ARG A 455 4.48 14.18 19.29
N PHE A 456 4.75 13.04 18.68
CA PHE A 456 3.86 11.88 18.67
C PHE A 456 4.28 10.95 19.80
N TYR A 457 3.37 10.65 20.73
CA TYR A 457 3.58 9.63 21.75
C TYR A 457 3.04 8.30 21.25
N LEU A 458 3.85 7.25 21.41
CA LEU A 458 3.54 5.94 20.88
C LEU A 458 3.49 4.89 21.99
N ILE A 459 2.61 3.91 21.80
CA ILE A 459 2.51 2.72 22.64
C ILE A 459 2.56 1.47 21.76
N PRO A 460 3.00 0.32 22.30
CA PRO A 460 3.00 -0.93 21.55
C PRO A 460 1.61 -1.28 21.00
N GLY A 461 1.57 -1.79 19.78
CA GLY A 461 0.37 -2.30 19.11
C GLY A 461 0.66 -3.45 18.17
N ASP A 462 -0.37 -4.01 17.53
CA ASP A 462 -0.27 -5.24 16.73
C ASP A 462 0.67 -5.12 15.51
N ASN A 463 0.83 -3.91 14.96
CA ASN A 463 1.75 -3.57 13.87
C ASN A 463 3.04 -2.91 14.37
N GLY A 464 3.42 -3.09 15.65
CA GLY A 464 4.57 -2.41 16.26
C GLY A 464 4.12 -1.33 17.22
N PHE A 465 3.75 -0.16 16.70
CA PHE A 465 3.30 0.98 17.50
C PHE A 465 1.97 1.55 17.01
N ILE A 466 1.25 2.23 17.90
CA ILE A 466 0.12 3.10 17.58
C ILE A 466 0.30 4.45 18.29
N ILE A 467 -0.32 5.49 17.75
CA ILE A 467 -0.27 6.85 18.30
C ILE A 467 -1.25 6.95 19.47
N ASP A 468 -0.72 7.21 20.68
CA ASP A 468 -1.49 7.43 21.92
C ASP A 468 -1.91 8.91 22.06
N GLY A 469 -1.10 9.83 21.53
CA GLY A 469 -1.41 11.26 21.53
C GLY A 469 -0.39 12.06 20.72
N ILE A 470 -0.81 13.26 20.30
CA ILE A 470 0.01 14.20 19.55
C ILE A 470 0.04 15.50 20.33
N LYS A 471 1.23 16.06 20.52
CA LYS A 471 1.45 17.34 21.20
C LYS A 471 2.19 18.28 20.26
N GLU A 472 1.58 19.39 19.91
CA GLU A 472 2.29 20.48 19.23
C GLU A 472 3.37 21.06 20.14
N LEU A 473 4.56 21.27 19.60
CA LEU A 473 5.71 21.80 20.31
C LEU A 473 5.96 23.26 19.95
N LYS A 474 6.01 23.55 18.64
CA LYS A 474 6.32 24.86 18.07
C LYS A 474 5.69 24.98 16.70
N SER A 475 5.43 26.21 16.27
CA SER A 475 4.99 26.51 14.92
C SER A 475 5.73 27.70 14.32
N ILE A 476 5.90 27.64 13.00
CA ILE A 476 6.39 28.74 12.18
C ILE A 476 5.36 28.98 11.10
N ASP A 477 4.75 30.15 11.08
CA ASP A 477 3.84 30.56 10.02
C ASP A 477 4.48 31.64 9.18
N ILE A 478 4.39 31.52 7.86
CA ILE A 478 4.85 32.52 6.91
C ILE A 478 3.68 32.90 6.03
N MET A 479 3.42 34.19 5.93
CA MET A 479 2.35 34.69 5.09
C MET A 479 2.73 36.02 4.44
N ALA A 480 2.18 36.27 3.26
CA ALA A 480 2.22 37.60 2.65
C ALA A 480 0.86 38.30 2.76
N MET A 481 0.89 39.61 2.97
CA MET A 481 -0.29 40.47 2.91
C MET A 481 -0.18 41.42 1.73
N ASP A 482 -1.22 41.50 0.89
CA ASP A 482 -1.22 42.37 -0.31
C ASP A 482 -1.08 43.86 0.04
N HIS A 483 -1.57 44.27 1.22
CA HIS A 483 -1.38 45.62 1.75
C HIS A 483 -0.89 45.53 3.20
N PRO A 484 0.33 46.00 3.53
CA PRO A 484 1.22 46.86 2.74
C PRO A 484 2.21 46.13 1.78
N GLY A 485 1.98 44.88 1.40
CA GLY A 485 2.93 44.11 0.56
C GLY A 485 4.08 43.57 1.39
N GLU A 486 3.79 43.01 2.56
CA GLU A 486 4.77 42.51 3.52
C GLU A 486 4.74 40.99 3.59
N VAL A 487 5.91 40.36 3.64
CA VAL A 487 6.07 38.95 4.00
C VAL A 487 6.49 38.87 5.46
N LYS A 488 5.69 38.19 6.27
CA LYS A 488 5.89 38.05 7.71
C LYS A 488 6.12 36.60 8.07
N MET A 489 6.96 36.40 9.08
CA MET A 489 7.14 35.13 9.75
C MET A 489 6.68 35.28 11.20
N SER A 490 5.88 34.35 11.67
CA SER A 490 5.46 34.24 13.06
C SER A 490 6.04 32.97 13.66
N ARG A 491 6.72 33.09 14.81
CA ARG A 491 7.23 31.95 15.59
C ARG A 491 6.63 32.02 16.98
N ASP A 492 5.84 31.02 17.36
CA ASP A 492 5.19 30.94 18.68
C ASP A 492 4.55 32.29 19.09
N GLU A 493 3.72 32.86 18.20
CA GLU A 493 2.98 34.14 18.33
C GLU A 493 3.82 35.43 18.23
N LYS A 494 5.14 35.37 18.05
CA LYS A 494 5.96 36.56 17.75
C LYS A 494 6.13 36.73 16.25
N SER A 495 5.65 37.85 15.73
CA SER A 495 5.71 38.16 14.30
C SER A 495 6.86 39.11 13.97
N GLU A 496 7.61 38.79 12.91
CA GLU A 496 8.64 39.64 12.32
C GLU A 496 8.37 39.84 10.82
N VAL A 497 8.68 41.03 10.31
CA VAL A 497 8.66 41.30 8.86
C VAL A 497 9.98 40.79 8.28
N LEU A 498 9.92 39.80 7.40
CA LEU A 498 11.10 39.28 6.70
C LEU A 498 11.58 40.28 5.64
N PHE A 499 10.65 40.75 4.81
CA PHE A 499 10.88 41.80 3.83
C PHE A 499 9.55 42.42 3.37
N ARG A 500 9.66 43.61 2.79
CA ARG A 500 8.58 44.29 2.07
C ARG A 500 8.76 44.10 0.57
N ALA A 501 7.69 44.26 -0.20
CA ALA A 501 7.74 44.26 -1.66
C ALA A 501 8.74 45.31 -2.20
N SER A 502 8.93 46.43 -1.48
CA SER A 502 9.93 47.45 -1.80
C SER A 502 11.39 47.02 -1.63
N ASP A 503 11.64 45.95 -0.87
CA ASP A 503 12.98 45.44 -0.59
C ASP A 503 13.46 44.47 -1.70
N ILE A 504 12.53 44.01 -2.55
CA ILE A 504 12.84 43.13 -3.68
C ILE A 504 13.59 43.96 -4.75
N PRO A 505 14.74 43.48 -5.26
CA PRO A 505 15.46 44.16 -6.33
C PRO A 505 14.56 44.46 -7.54
N HIS A 506 14.64 45.68 -8.06
CA HIS A 506 13.72 46.19 -9.08
C HIS A 506 13.73 45.34 -10.37
N GLU A 507 14.87 44.73 -10.72
CA GLU A 507 15.02 43.82 -11.86
C GLU A 507 14.25 42.48 -11.70
N PHE A 508 13.90 42.14 -10.46
CA PHE A 508 13.13 40.94 -10.12
C PHE A 508 11.65 41.23 -9.96
N VAL A 509 11.24 42.49 -9.73
CA VAL A 509 9.83 42.87 -9.62
C VAL A 509 9.18 42.81 -11.02
N PRO A 510 8.00 42.19 -11.17
CA PRO A 510 7.32 42.13 -12.45
C PRO A 510 6.74 43.51 -12.83
N GLN A 511 6.64 43.77 -14.13
CA GLN A 511 5.89 44.92 -14.63
C GLN A 511 4.39 44.73 -14.35
N GLY A 512 3.65 45.83 -14.20
CA GLY A 512 2.20 45.81 -14.04
C GLY A 512 1.74 45.32 -12.66
N ARG A 513 0.48 44.86 -12.60
CA ARG A 513 -0.13 44.39 -11.35
C ARG A 513 0.33 42.97 -11.02
N TYR A 514 0.71 42.74 -9.77
CA TYR A 514 1.04 41.42 -9.25
C TYR A 514 0.53 41.26 -7.82
N ARG A 515 0.53 40.01 -7.34
CA ARG A 515 0.32 39.64 -5.93
C ARG A 515 1.33 38.59 -5.52
N PHE A 516 1.56 38.43 -4.22
CA PHE A 516 2.27 37.26 -3.72
C PHE A 516 1.40 36.00 -3.91
N GLY A 517 2.03 34.93 -4.36
CA GLY A 517 1.42 33.62 -4.54
C GLY A 517 1.95 32.61 -3.53
N PRO A 518 1.69 31.31 -3.74
CA PRO A 518 2.20 30.22 -2.92
C PRO A 518 3.69 30.34 -2.61
N MET A 519 4.07 29.87 -1.42
CA MET A 519 5.42 29.93 -0.88
C MET A 519 5.76 28.63 -0.14
N ALA A 520 7.05 28.36 0.00
CA ALA A 520 7.58 27.22 0.73
C ALA A 520 8.90 27.61 1.42
N TYR A 521 9.05 27.25 2.69
CA TYR A 521 10.23 27.59 3.47
C TYR A 521 10.98 26.33 3.89
N ASN A 522 12.28 26.32 3.64
CA ASN A 522 13.18 25.30 4.16
C ASN A 522 13.99 25.89 5.32
N GLN A 523 13.74 25.37 6.52
CA GLN A 523 14.42 25.82 7.74
C GLN A 523 15.91 25.45 7.76
N ALA A 524 16.30 24.31 7.21
CA ALA A 524 17.70 23.86 7.23
C ALA A 524 18.62 24.78 6.42
N LYS A 525 18.12 25.33 5.31
CA LYS A 525 18.83 26.27 4.44
C LYS A 525 18.48 27.74 4.70
N ASP A 526 17.62 28.03 5.68
CA ASP A 526 17.08 29.37 5.93
C ASP A 526 16.61 30.09 4.65
N THR A 527 15.94 29.36 3.77
CA THR A 527 15.57 29.84 2.44
C THR A 527 14.07 29.76 2.23
N LEU A 528 13.46 30.91 1.94
CA LEU A 528 12.07 31.03 1.54
C LEU A 528 12.00 31.06 0.01
N LEU A 529 11.33 30.08 -0.59
CA LEU A 529 10.84 30.17 -1.95
C LEU A 529 9.47 30.85 -1.94
N PHE A 530 9.29 31.85 -2.79
CA PHE A 530 8.00 32.51 -2.93
C PHE A 530 7.75 32.86 -4.39
N THR A 531 6.47 33.00 -4.73
CA THR A 531 6.06 33.35 -6.07
C THR A 531 5.39 34.71 -6.12
N MET A 532 5.56 35.39 -7.25
CA MET A 532 4.77 36.57 -7.60
C MET A 532 3.89 36.22 -8.79
N GLN A 533 2.58 36.19 -8.56
CA GLN A 533 1.58 36.00 -9.62
C GLN A 533 1.34 37.35 -10.29
N VAL A 534 1.82 37.46 -11.52
CA VAL A 534 1.52 38.58 -12.40
C VAL A 534 0.09 38.44 -12.88
N LEU A 535 -0.70 39.49 -12.69
CA LEU A 535 -2.11 39.50 -13.06
C LEU A 535 -2.27 39.93 -14.51
N GLN A 536 -3.26 39.36 -15.18
CA GLN A 536 -3.64 39.81 -16.51
C GLN A 536 -4.13 41.26 -16.44
N ASP A 537 -3.59 42.11 -17.30
CA ASP A 537 -4.00 43.51 -17.46
C ASP A 537 -3.87 43.90 -18.94
N LYS A 538 -4.37 45.08 -19.34
CA LYS A 538 -4.46 45.53 -20.74
C LYS A 538 -3.12 45.40 -21.48
N GLY A 539 -2.98 44.34 -22.29
CA GLY A 539 -1.78 44.05 -23.10
C GLY A 539 -0.74 43.16 -22.42
N GLN A 540 -0.95 42.76 -21.17
CA GLN A 540 -0.06 41.93 -20.37
C GLN A 540 -0.70 40.56 -20.06
N TYR A 541 0.01 39.49 -20.39
CA TYR A 541 -0.40 38.14 -20.04
C TYR A 541 -0.09 37.84 -18.57
N ALA A 542 -0.92 37.02 -17.92
CA ALA A 542 -0.58 36.47 -16.61
C ALA A 542 0.67 35.58 -16.71
N ALA A 543 1.51 35.65 -15.69
CA ALA A 543 2.80 34.97 -15.61
C ALA A 543 3.16 34.73 -14.13
N VAL A 544 4.14 33.85 -13.90
CA VAL A 544 4.61 33.53 -12.55
C VAL A 544 6.10 33.83 -12.48
N GLN A 545 6.53 34.55 -11.44
CA GLN A 545 7.95 34.67 -11.11
C GLN A 545 8.25 33.86 -9.86
N LEU A 546 9.26 33.01 -9.92
CA LEU A 546 9.75 32.22 -8.79
C LEU A 546 11.04 32.86 -8.27
N LEU A 547 11.06 33.15 -6.97
CA LEU A 547 12.20 33.76 -6.30
C LEU A 547 12.56 32.95 -5.06
N SER A 548 13.83 33.06 -4.68
CA SER A 548 14.34 32.63 -3.38
C SER A 548 14.81 33.84 -2.57
N TYR A 549 14.58 33.79 -1.26
CA TYR A 549 15.09 34.73 -0.29
C TYR A 549 15.80 33.97 0.82
N ASN A 550 17.10 34.19 0.98
CA ASN A 550 17.85 33.64 2.10
C ASN A 550 17.73 34.58 3.31
N LEU A 551 17.19 34.09 4.41
CA LEU A 551 16.89 34.90 5.61
C LEU A 551 18.16 35.35 6.33
N LYS A 552 19.22 34.53 6.29
CA LYS A 552 20.49 34.82 6.98
C LYS A 552 21.26 35.95 6.31
N ASP A 553 21.44 35.86 5.00
CA ASP A 553 22.21 36.84 4.22
C ASP A 553 21.34 37.95 3.63
N LYS A 554 20.01 37.87 3.84
CA LYS A 554 18.99 38.79 3.30
C LYS A 554 19.08 38.99 1.79
N LYS A 555 19.41 37.93 1.07
CA LYS A 555 19.70 37.96 -0.37
C LYS A 555 18.55 37.36 -1.18
N PHE A 556 18.04 38.14 -2.13
CA PHE A 556 17.10 37.65 -3.15
C PHE A 556 17.85 37.02 -4.33
N LYS A 557 17.27 35.96 -4.90
CA LYS A 557 17.65 35.44 -6.21
C LYS A 557 16.40 35.13 -7.02
N LEU A 558 16.42 35.55 -8.28
CA LEU A 558 15.44 35.11 -9.27
C LEU A 558 15.77 33.66 -9.67
N VAL A 559 14.79 32.76 -9.54
CA VAL A 559 14.91 31.37 -9.96
C VAL A 559 14.36 31.20 -11.38
N ASP A 560 13.16 31.71 -11.66
CA ASP A 560 12.56 31.63 -12.99
C ASP A 560 11.51 32.74 -13.26
N LYS A 561 11.31 33.08 -14.53
CA LYS A 561 10.22 33.91 -15.06
C LYS A 561 9.39 33.07 -16.03
N ILE A 562 8.30 32.50 -15.52
CA ILE A 562 7.45 31.56 -16.25
C ILE A 562 6.36 32.35 -16.99
N THR A 563 6.59 32.61 -18.28
CA THR A 563 5.66 33.35 -19.15
C THR A 563 4.83 32.45 -20.07
N GLY A 564 5.13 31.15 -20.11
CA GLY A 564 4.40 30.19 -20.92
C GLY A 564 4.74 28.74 -20.64
N ILE A 565 3.84 27.84 -21.01
CA ILE A 565 3.97 26.38 -20.90
C ILE A 565 3.46 25.77 -22.21
N ASN A 566 4.27 24.97 -22.92
CA ASN A 566 3.88 24.35 -24.20
C ASN A 566 3.23 25.33 -25.20
N ASN A 567 3.84 26.51 -25.38
CA ASN A 567 3.35 27.63 -26.21
C ASN A 567 2.05 28.30 -25.73
N LYS A 568 1.51 27.92 -24.57
CA LYS A 568 0.40 28.61 -23.92
C LYS A 568 0.90 29.76 -23.06
N LYS A 569 0.07 30.78 -22.88
CA LYS A 569 0.32 32.00 -22.07
C LYS A 569 -0.77 32.09 -20.99
N ASN A 570 -0.77 33.16 -20.19
CA ASN A 570 -1.67 33.35 -19.05
C ASN A 570 -1.46 32.25 -18.00
N ILE A 571 -0.24 32.23 -17.45
CA ILE A 571 0.18 31.20 -16.52
C ILE A 571 -0.25 31.58 -15.10
N GLY A 572 -0.92 30.64 -14.44
CA GLY A 572 -1.27 30.71 -13.02
C GLY A 572 -0.48 29.70 -12.19
N ILE A 573 -0.30 30.01 -10.91
CA ILE A 573 0.26 29.07 -9.92
C ILE A 573 -0.79 28.61 -8.92
N GLU A 574 -0.82 27.30 -8.67
CA GLU A 574 -1.66 26.67 -7.65
C GLU A 574 -0.88 26.39 -6.37
N GLN A 575 0.35 25.89 -6.49
CA GLN A 575 1.10 25.42 -5.34
C GLN A 575 2.60 25.42 -5.59
N ILE A 576 3.37 25.52 -4.50
CA ILE A 576 4.79 25.19 -4.45
C ILE A 576 5.06 24.35 -3.20
N ILE A 577 5.81 23.27 -3.34
CA ILE A 577 6.29 22.45 -2.23
C ILE A 577 7.79 22.22 -2.37
N ILE A 578 8.49 22.09 -1.25
CA ILE A 578 9.94 21.89 -1.18
C ILE A 578 10.23 20.58 -0.45
N ASP A 579 11.27 19.88 -0.87
CA ASP A 579 11.73 18.69 -0.19
C ASP A 579 12.34 19.04 1.20
N PRO A 580 12.40 18.08 2.13
CA PRO A 580 12.90 18.34 3.50
C PRO A 580 14.37 18.80 3.57
N GLN A 581 15.18 18.53 2.55
CA GLN A 581 16.58 18.91 2.46
C GLN A 581 16.74 20.28 1.77
N GLY A 582 15.75 20.70 0.97
CA GLY A 582 15.76 21.97 0.26
C GLY A 582 16.63 21.93 -1.00
N GLU A 583 16.76 20.76 -1.61
CA GLU A 583 17.45 20.54 -2.88
C GLU A 583 16.50 20.70 -4.08
N TYR A 584 15.21 20.40 -3.90
CA TYR A 584 14.22 20.37 -4.97
C TYR A 584 12.92 21.08 -4.59
N ALA A 585 12.32 21.80 -5.53
CA ALA A 585 10.99 22.36 -5.39
C ALA A 585 10.07 21.90 -6.52
N ALA A 586 8.83 21.56 -6.20
CA ALA A 586 7.81 21.22 -7.18
C ALA A 586 6.75 22.32 -7.23
N LEU A 587 6.39 22.76 -8.45
CA LEU A 587 5.42 23.82 -8.71
C LEU A 587 4.26 23.28 -9.52
N ASP A 588 3.04 23.52 -9.04
CA ASP A 588 1.79 23.23 -9.75
C ASP A 588 1.35 24.50 -10.48
N LEU A 589 1.27 24.41 -11.80
CA LEU A 589 0.97 25.52 -12.70
C LEU A 589 -0.18 25.16 -13.64
N PHE A 590 -0.91 26.16 -14.11
CA PHE A 590 -1.91 26.01 -15.15
C PHE A 590 -1.84 27.17 -16.15
N SER A 591 -2.62 27.08 -17.22
CA SER A 591 -2.75 28.13 -18.22
C SER A 591 -4.22 28.36 -18.56
N ASP A 592 -4.69 29.60 -18.43
CA ASP A 592 -6.06 29.99 -18.85
C ASP A 592 -6.27 29.84 -20.37
N ASN A 593 -5.19 29.77 -21.15
CA ASN A 593 -5.22 29.53 -22.60
C ASN A 593 -5.18 28.03 -22.99
N ASP A 594 -5.26 27.12 -22.02
CA ASP A 594 -5.37 25.68 -22.26
C ASP A 594 -6.78 25.17 -21.90
N THR A 595 -7.01 23.87 -22.07
CA THR A 595 -8.25 23.22 -21.67
C THR A 595 -8.51 23.49 -20.18
N PRO A 596 -9.76 23.81 -19.79
CA PRO A 596 -10.10 24.04 -18.38
C PRO A 596 -9.60 22.91 -17.48
N TYR A 597 -9.09 23.28 -16.31
CA TYR A 597 -8.52 22.37 -15.30
C TYR A 597 -7.21 21.66 -15.69
N LYS A 598 -6.61 22.00 -16.83
CA LYS A 598 -5.31 21.46 -17.20
C LYS A 598 -4.18 22.08 -16.38
N SER A 599 -3.47 21.24 -15.65
CA SER A 599 -2.35 21.62 -14.78
C SER A 599 -1.09 20.82 -15.12
N TYR A 600 0.05 21.36 -14.69
CA TYR A 600 1.40 20.89 -14.94
C TYR A 600 2.20 20.96 -13.66
N VAL A 601 3.08 19.97 -13.45
CA VAL A 601 4.05 19.98 -12.37
C VAL A 601 5.46 20.13 -12.94
N PHE A 602 6.17 21.16 -12.49
CA PHE A 602 7.60 21.35 -12.75
C PHE A 602 8.40 21.11 -11.47
N VAL A 603 9.44 20.29 -11.56
CA VAL A 603 10.41 20.09 -10.47
C VAL A 603 11.68 20.84 -10.81
N TYR A 604 12.12 21.71 -9.91
CA TYR A 604 13.34 22.52 -10.02
C TYR A 604 14.42 21.95 -9.11
N CYS A 605 15.64 21.82 -9.62
CA CYS A 605 16.85 21.69 -8.81
C CYS A 605 17.24 23.08 -8.28
N LEU A 606 17.37 23.23 -6.96
CA LEU A 606 17.61 24.54 -6.33
C LEU A 606 19.09 24.93 -6.29
N GLU A 607 19.98 24.03 -6.69
CA GLU A 607 21.41 24.32 -6.86
C GLU A 607 21.69 25.06 -8.18
N ASP A 608 21.16 24.54 -9.30
CA ASP A 608 21.45 25.04 -10.66
C ASP A 608 20.24 25.64 -11.39
N TYR A 609 19.05 25.58 -10.78
CA TYR A 609 17.78 26.05 -11.33
C TYR A 609 17.33 25.35 -12.62
N SER A 610 17.90 24.18 -12.93
CA SER A 610 17.38 23.29 -13.94
C SER A 610 15.98 22.80 -13.55
N LYS A 611 15.13 22.51 -14.54
CA LYS A 611 13.74 22.07 -14.31
C LYS A 611 13.28 20.96 -15.23
N THR A 612 12.42 20.10 -14.71
CA THR A 612 11.81 18.98 -15.42
C THR A 612 10.29 19.02 -15.28
N MET A 613 9.57 18.83 -16.38
CA MET A 613 8.11 18.66 -16.36
C MET A 613 7.79 17.17 -16.19
N VAL A 614 7.30 16.75 -15.02
CA VAL A 614 7.22 15.32 -14.64
C VAL A 614 6.31 14.49 -15.56
N ALA A 615 5.22 15.07 -16.06
CA ALA A 615 4.33 14.39 -16.99
C ALA A 615 4.92 14.25 -18.40
N GLY A 616 5.95 15.03 -18.74
CA GLY A 616 6.69 14.90 -20.00
C GLY A 616 7.56 13.64 -20.07
N LEU A 617 7.74 12.93 -18.96
CA LEU A 617 8.55 11.70 -18.88
C LEU A 617 7.75 10.44 -19.22
N PHE A 618 6.43 10.52 -19.33
CA PHE A 618 5.61 9.37 -19.71
C PHE A 618 5.58 9.16 -21.21
N GLU A 619 5.92 7.94 -21.67
CA GLU A 619 5.92 7.59 -23.09
C GLU A 619 4.49 7.49 -23.67
N ASN A 620 3.54 6.98 -22.88
CA ASN A 620 2.24 6.52 -23.40
C ASN A 620 1.03 7.14 -22.66
N SER A 621 1.24 8.20 -21.88
CA SER A 621 0.17 8.84 -21.10
C SER A 621 -0.05 10.27 -21.53
N VAL A 622 -1.31 10.62 -21.77
CA VAL A 622 -1.74 12.00 -21.89
C VAL A 622 -2.44 12.37 -20.60
N ALA A 623 -1.87 13.31 -19.86
CA ALA A 623 -2.46 13.88 -18.67
C ALA A 623 -3.43 15.01 -19.06
N ASP A 624 -4.65 14.92 -18.54
CA ASP A 624 -5.58 16.05 -18.49
C ASP A 624 -5.11 17.05 -17.44
N SER A 625 -4.66 16.60 -16.27
CA SER A 625 -4.10 17.45 -15.21
C SER A 625 -3.05 16.71 -14.38
N VAL A 626 -2.16 17.44 -13.72
CA VAL A 626 -1.05 16.90 -12.91
C VAL A 626 -0.89 17.74 -11.66
N HIS A 627 -0.87 17.12 -10.48
CA HIS A 627 -0.80 17.83 -9.21
C HIS A 627 0.20 17.19 -8.26
N THR A 628 0.93 17.99 -7.48
CA THR A 628 1.80 17.47 -6.44
C THR A 628 0.99 16.91 -5.26
N ARG A 629 1.56 15.93 -4.55
CA ARG A 629 1.02 15.44 -3.27
C ARG A 629 1.95 15.83 -2.13
N PHE A 630 3.18 15.30 -2.14
CA PHE A 630 4.20 15.60 -1.14
C PHE A 630 5.56 15.05 -1.54
N TRP A 631 6.59 15.48 -0.80
CA TRP A 631 7.92 14.88 -0.84
C TRP A 631 8.04 13.79 0.24
N ASP A 632 8.36 12.56 -0.17
CA ASP A 632 8.87 11.52 0.73
C ASP A 632 10.40 11.52 0.67
N SER A 633 11.02 12.29 1.57
CA SER A 633 12.46 12.62 1.46
C SER A 633 12.73 13.30 0.11
N GLU A 634 13.71 12.86 -0.67
CA GLU A 634 14.03 13.37 -2.00
C GLU A 634 13.10 12.89 -3.13
N LYS A 635 12.04 12.11 -2.83
CA LYS A 635 11.13 11.55 -3.85
C LYS A 635 9.81 12.30 -3.88
N LEU A 636 9.42 12.81 -5.04
CA LEU A 636 8.17 13.52 -5.21
C LEU A 636 7.03 12.54 -5.48
N VAL A 637 5.99 12.58 -4.66
CA VAL A 637 4.72 11.93 -4.93
C VAL A 637 3.80 12.93 -5.64
N PHE A 638 3.22 12.53 -6.76
CA PHE A 638 2.32 13.39 -7.55
C PHE A 638 1.20 12.56 -8.18
N SER A 639 0.10 13.20 -8.56
CA SER A 639 -1.03 12.58 -9.24
C SER A 639 -1.13 13.04 -10.68
N LEU A 640 -1.42 12.10 -11.57
CA LEU A 640 -1.82 12.33 -12.95
C LEU A 640 -3.32 12.07 -13.07
N PHE A 641 -4.05 12.99 -13.68
CA PHE A 641 -5.43 12.81 -14.04
C PHE A 641 -5.55 12.63 -15.55
N GLY A 642 -6.27 11.62 -16.00
CA GLY A 642 -6.44 11.33 -17.42
C GLY A 642 -7.46 10.23 -17.64
N ASN A 643 -8.23 10.27 -18.73
CA ASN A 643 -9.26 9.24 -19.03
C ASN A 643 -10.36 9.10 -17.94
N GLY A 644 -10.61 10.18 -17.18
CA GLY A 644 -11.50 10.20 -16.03
C GLY A 644 -10.97 9.43 -14.81
N GLN A 645 -9.65 9.22 -14.77
CA GLN A 645 -8.92 8.49 -13.73
C GLN A 645 -7.95 9.42 -13.04
N SER A 646 -7.68 9.19 -11.76
CA SER A 646 -6.55 9.77 -11.04
C SER A 646 -5.57 8.65 -10.70
N MET A 647 -4.28 8.84 -10.95
CA MET A 647 -3.21 7.86 -10.67
C MET A 647 -2.05 8.55 -9.98
N ASP A 648 -1.61 8.04 -8.83
CA ASP A 648 -0.41 8.57 -8.17
C ASP A 648 0.87 7.94 -8.75
N TYR A 649 1.98 8.66 -8.70
CA TYR A 649 3.31 8.23 -9.14
C TYR A 649 4.38 8.79 -8.20
N ILE A 650 5.56 8.18 -8.22
CA ILE A 650 6.76 8.67 -7.54
C ILE A 650 7.74 9.14 -8.61
N TYR A 651 8.26 10.35 -8.47
CA TYR A 651 9.35 10.91 -9.28
C TYR A 651 10.62 11.01 -8.43
N THR A 652 11.72 10.48 -8.97
CA THR A 652 13.06 10.61 -8.37
C THR A 652 13.86 11.63 -9.19
N PRO A 653 14.17 12.83 -8.64
CA PRO A 653 14.86 13.87 -9.39
C PRO A 653 16.26 13.48 -9.90
N GLU A 654 17.03 12.74 -9.10
CA GLU A 654 18.40 12.32 -9.44
C GLU A 654 18.46 11.45 -10.71
N ASP A 655 17.54 10.49 -10.82
CA ASP A 655 17.46 9.56 -11.95
C ASP A 655 16.60 10.11 -13.10
N GLN A 656 15.84 11.19 -12.85
CA GLN A 656 14.78 11.69 -13.72
C GLN A 656 13.78 10.59 -14.15
N GLU A 657 13.51 9.63 -13.26
CA GLU A 657 12.61 8.51 -13.51
C GLU A 657 11.29 8.64 -12.74
N ASN A 658 10.20 8.21 -13.39
CA ASN A 658 8.90 8.00 -12.76
C ASN A 658 8.74 6.51 -12.41
N HIS A 659 8.17 6.23 -11.25
CA HIS A 659 7.76 4.91 -10.80
C HIS A 659 6.28 4.92 -10.42
N THR A 660 5.64 3.76 -10.51
CA THR A 660 4.33 3.58 -9.88
C THR A 660 4.46 3.71 -8.38
N PHE A 661 3.40 4.24 -7.78
CA PHE A 661 3.34 4.48 -6.34
C PHE A 661 3.14 3.16 -5.56
#